data_AF-A0A367KJM6-F1
#
_entry.id   AF-A0A367KJM6-F1
#
_cell.length_a   1.000
_cell.length_b   1.000
_cell.length_c   1.000
_cell.angle_alpha   90.00
_cell.angle_beta   90.00
_cell.angle_gamma   90.00
#
_symmetry.space_group_name_H-M   'P 1'
#
loop_
_entity.id
_entity.type
_entity.pdbx_description
1 polymer ?
#
loop_
_entity_poly.entity_id
_entity_poly.type
_entity_poly.pdbx_seq_one_letter_code
_entity_poly.pdbx_strand_id
1 'polypeptide(L)'
;MLDIQKTDISLQTEENTVPPELLQSLRQHALFQRTNNESFLQQLACSLHLRIYGPRDIIIVEGESAKAMFFLLRGSVDVCSADFERIYANLPQGSCFGEIGILYSMPRTATVIARTKCVVASLTAEEVGRLLPSFPEVEKMLRFEAEERLNVLNKSKNLTEKVSLKPMTERNVEEFSGTRQLLQKIPYFQGCPEEFLHLISLKIEPRHYAPNAIIISQGEYGNELIFIISGTVEFIRQESENTIARLGPGDYFGDISVLLNTPRATDAKAVTALELYILKKTDFVQTDVITHKDSPISPLINQESNTPEGGIPASSICSTTTDQDPTLLPPTAANVLKKTETRERRASVAIWSDPRLVALANKNLKKTEKMNYSMTTGDSTGLFNKDILCRIVHYLDLPSILSLSSVSRQYREWIQQDNLFHTLDLSVYNKTITDSNIQSIARLTSSVQHLNLSHCFYLTDEGFGQLLESMSQLETLNLNSCWLLTDKSLSLLGTHCPRLTHLDLSNCRKISDVGIFKLLDEKDARGHPSLTELSLSYCKKLSDATMRHLANYCSQTLEHLNIQRCTRITDTGFLAWTDTRFPHLKFLNLNDCSFLTDQAVGYLVVAAPRLSQLSLSFCCALSDSAIEGLVALKELHDLDVSFCGAAVSDISVRALLSSPSVYLLNIRGCVRVTDLAIQSILDLGRLKTLNISQCPGISASAKETIRESEKLQQLIV
;
A
#
# COMPACT_ATOMS: atom_id res chain seq x y z
N MET A 1 5.02 62.82 7.18
CA MET A 1 3.95 63.60 6.53
C MET A 1 3.88 63.18 5.08
N LEU A 2 2.95 62.29 4.75
CA LEU A 2 2.38 62.12 3.42
C LEU A 2 1.05 61.41 3.67
N ASP A 3 0.05 62.21 4.03
CA ASP A 3 -1.37 61.84 4.03
C ASP A 3 -1.77 61.54 2.59
N ILE A 4 -2.02 60.27 2.29
CA ILE A 4 -2.75 59.87 1.09
C ILE A 4 -4.19 59.60 1.56
N GLN A 5 -5.08 60.53 1.22
CA GLN A 5 -6.51 60.49 1.51
C GLN A 5 -7.11 59.15 1.04
N LYS A 6 -7.53 58.31 1.99
CA LYS A 6 -8.37 57.13 1.74
C LYS A 6 -9.80 57.62 1.48
N THR A 7 -10.32 57.40 0.28
CA THR A 7 -11.70 57.73 -0.08
C THR A 7 -12.64 56.71 0.58
N ASP A 8 -13.21 57.06 1.73
CA ASP A 8 -14.35 56.34 2.32
C ASP A 8 -15.58 56.61 1.43
N ILE A 9 -16.07 55.57 0.73
CA ILE A 9 -17.35 55.64 0.03
C ILE A 9 -18.40 55.23 1.06
N SER A 10 -18.89 56.19 1.85
CA SER A 10 -20.07 56.00 2.68
C SER A 10 -21.29 55.91 1.76
N LEU A 11 -21.86 54.71 1.62
CA LEU A 11 -23.20 54.49 1.05
C LEU A 11 -24.24 55.04 2.04
N GLN A 12 -24.32 56.37 2.15
CA GLN A 12 -25.49 57.04 2.69
C GLN A 12 -26.42 57.31 1.51
N THR A 13 -27.14 56.29 1.08
CA THR A 13 -28.31 56.46 0.22
C THR A 13 -29.54 56.10 1.02
N GLU A 14 -30.42 57.09 1.14
CA GLU A 14 -31.79 56.97 1.62
C GLU A 14 -32.49 55.87 0.80
N GLU A 15 -33.21 54.98 1.49
CA GLU A 15 -33.66 53.64 1.07
C GLU A 15 -32.61 52.53 1.25
N ASN A 16 -32.85 51.65 2.24
CA ASN A 16 -32.14 50.40 2.56
C ASN A 16 -32.09 49.42 1.36
N THR A 17 -31.47 49.82 0.26
CA THR A 17 -31.33 49.02 -0.94
C THR A 17 -29.86 48.66 -1.10
N VAL A 18 -29.54 47.45 -0.65
CA VAL A 18 -28.20 46.88 -0.78
C VAL A 18 -27.90 46.65 -2.27
N PRO A 19 -26.73 47.07 -2.79
CA PRO A 19 -26.35 46.79 -4.17
C PRO A 19 -26.39 45.27 -4.45
N PRO A 20 -27.09 44.81 -5.50
CA PRO A 20 -27.24 43.37 -5.77
C PRO A 20 -25.90 42.68 -6.03
N GLU A 21 -24.91 43.41 -6.57
CA GLU A 21 -23.54 42.95 -6.78
C GLU A 21 -22.80 42.65 -5.47
N LEU A 22 -23.10 43.40 -4.39
CA LEU A 22 -22.53 43.17 -3.07
C LEU A 22 -23.11 41.90 -2.44
N LEU A 23 -24.43 41.71 -2.53
CA LEU A 23 -25.08 40.47 -2.08
C LEU A 23 -24.58 39.26 -2.86
N GLN A 24 -24.41 39.38 -4.18
CA GLN A 24 -23.85 38.31 -5.00
C GLN A 24 -22.40 37.99 -4.62
N SER A 25 -21.58 39.01 -4.34
CA SER A 25 -20.20 38.82 -3.88
C SER A 25 -20.13 38.17 -2.49
N LEU A 26 -21.02 38.55 -1.57
CA LEU A 26 -21.11 37.93 -0.25
C LEU A 26 -21.60 36.49 -0.33
N ARG A 27 -22.58 36.15 -1.19
CA ARG A 27 -23.02 34.77 -1.44
C ARG A 27 -21.89 33.87 -1.94
N GLN A 28 -21.02 34.42 -2.79
CA GLN A 28 -19.88 33.68 -3.35
C GLN A 28 -18.69 33.59 -2.39
N HIS A 29 -18.70 34.36 -1.30
CA HIS A 29 -17.61 34.39 -0.33
C HIS A 29 -17.50 33.05 0.42
N ALA A 30 -16.30 32.49 0.54
CA ALA A 30 -16.08 31.13 1.03
C ALA A 30 -16.70 30.85 2.42
N LEU A 31 -16.73 31.87 3.28
CA LEU A 31 -17.38 31.77 4.59
C LEU A 31 -18.92 31.66 4.50
N PHE A 32 -19.57 32.34 3.57
CA PHE A 32 -21.03 32.44 3.55
C PHE A 32 -21.70 31.49 2.54
N GLN A 33 -20.93 30.78 1.71
CA GLN A 33 -21.46 29.75 0.80
C GLN A 33 -22.24 28.64 1.52
N ARG A 34 -21.90 28.37 2.78
CA ARG A 34 -22.55 27.32 3.61
C ARG A 34 -23.79 27.83 4.35
N THR A 35 -23.98 29.14 4.44
CA THR A 35 -25.10 29.75 5.15
C THR A 35 -26.24 30.04 4.18
N ASN A 36 -27.26 29.17 4.14
CA ASN A 36 -28.50 29.37 3.37
C ASN A 36 -29.44 30.44 3.97
N ASN A 37 -28.93 31.39 4.76
CA ASN A 37 -29.74 32.37 5.49
C ASN A 37 -29.67 33.74 4.79
N GLU A 38 -30.62 33.98 3.88
CA GLU A 38 -30.74 35.24 3.14
C GLU A 38 -30.99 36.46 4.05
N SER A 39 -31.67 36.28 5.18
CA SER A 39 -31.90 37.36 6.16
C SER A 39 -30.59 37.84 6.80
N PHE A 40 -29.68 36.91 7.10
CA PHE A 40 -28.34 37.23 7.61
C PHE A 40 -27.52 38.02 6.59
N LEU A 41 -27.50 37.57 5.32
CA LEU A 41 -26.73 38.23 4.27
C LEU A 41 -27.22 39.65 3.98
N GLN A 42 -28.53 39.88 4.05
CA GLN A 42 -29.10 41.22 3.91
C GLN A 42 -28.70 42.14 5.07
N GLN A 43 -28.81 41.66 6.32
CA GLN A 43 -28.40 42.45 7.49
C GLN A 43 -26.89 42.70 7.55
N LEU A 44 -26.09 41.72 7.15
CA LEU A 44 -24.64 41.85 6.99
C LEU A 44 -24.34 42.92 5.94
N ALA A 45 -24.96 42.83 4.76
CA ALA A 45 -24.68 43.77 3.69
C ALA A 45 -25.09 45.22 4.02
N CYS A 46 -26.15 45.42 4.81
CA CYS A 46 -26.53 46.74 5.33
C CYS A 46 -25.56 47.31 6.38
N SER A 47 -24.69 46.48 6.97
CA SER A 47 -23.74 46.88 8.01
C SER A 47 -22.29 46.96 7.51
N LEU A 48 -22.04 46.76 6.21
CA LEU A 48 -20.70 46.81 5.64
C LEU A 48 -20.32 48.19 5.10
N HIS A 49 -19.10 48.62 5.42
CA HIS A 49 -18.49 49.83 4.88
C HIS A 49 -17.45 49.49 3.82
N LEU A 50 -17.65 49.94 2.57
CA LEU A 50 -16.74 49.63 1.46
C LEU A 50 -15.54 50.57 1.44
N ARG A 51 -14.34 49.99 1.36
CA ARG A 51 -13.06 50.70 1.27
C ARG A 51 -12.25 50.19 0.09
N ILE A 52 -11.56 51.12 -0.58
CA ILE A 52 -10.69 50.80 -1.71
C ILE A 52 -9.25 51.06 -1.29
N TYR A 53 -8.39 50.08 -1.53
CA TYR A 53 -6.95 50.15 -1.26
C TYR A 53 -6.17 49.98 -2.57
N GLY A 54 -5.15 50.81 -2.77
CA GLY A 54 -4.19 50.67 -3.86
C GLY A 54 -3.15 49.59 -3.57
N PRO A 55 -2.42 49.10 -4.59
CA PRO A 55 -1.29 48.19 -4.38
C PRO A 55 -0.27 48.80 -3.41
N ARG A 56 0.18 48.00 -2.45
CA ARG A 56 1.06 48.31 -1.31
C ARG A 56 0.45 49.13 -0.17
N ASP A 57 -0.84 49.45 -0.21
CA ASP A 57 -1.49 50.11 0.92
C ASP A 57 -1.61 49.17 2.13
N ILE A 58 -1.25 49.66 3.31
CA ILE A 58 -1.38 48.91 4.55
C ILE A 58 -2.84 49.03 5.06
N ILE A 59 -3.47 47.88 5.25
CA ILE A 59 -4.86 47.73 5.69
C ILE A 59 -4.91 47.48 7.20
N ILE A 60 -4.00 46.67 7.73
CA ILE A 60 -3.87 46.34 9.16
C ILE A 60 -2.39 46.42 9.53
N VAL A 61 -2.07 46.97 10.70
CA VAL A 61 -0.71 46.92 11.27
C VAL A 61 -0.70 45.99 12.49
N GLU A 62 0.28 45.10 12.57
CA GLU A 62 0.50 44.21 13.72
C GLU A 62 0.64 45.03 15.02
N GLY A 63 0.01 44.56 16.10
CA GLY A 63 0.04 45.20 17.42
C GLY A 63 -1.03 46.28 17.64
N GLU A 64 -1.72 46.76 16.60
CA GLU A 64 -2.79 47.74 16.77
C GLU A 64 -4.04 47.15 17.45
N SER A 65 -4.88 48.00 18.03
CA SER A 65 -6.18 47.57 18.55
C SER A 65 -7.13 47.19 17.39
N ALA A 66 -7.77 46.03 17.48
CA ALA A 66 -8.70 45.56 16.47
C ALA A 66 -10.05 46.29 16.57
N LYS A 67 -10.39 47.08 15.54
CA LYS A 67 -11.63 47.88 15.49
C LYS A 67 -12.68 47.36 14.51
N ALA A 68 -12.26 46.60 13.50
CA ALA A 68 -13.12 46.03 12.48
C ALA A 68 -12.53 44.71 11.92
N MET A 69 -13.38 43.88 11.33
CA MET A 69 -12.99 42.77 10.47
C MET A 69 -13.26 43.12 9.00
N PHE A 70 -12.59 42.43 8.07
CA PHE A 70 -12.59 42.80 6.66
C PHE A 70 -12.89 41.61 5.75
N PHE A 71 -13.67 41.85 4.69
CA PHE A 71 -13.99 40.90 3.65
C PHE A 71 -13.44 41.40 2.31
N LEU A 72 -12.61 40.59 1.65
CA LEU A 72 -11.98 40.95 0.39
C LEU A 72 -12.90 40.65 -0.79
N LEU A 73 -13.61 41.67 -1.28
CA LEU A 73 -14.54 41.52 -2.39
C LEU A 73 -13.84 41.43 -3.74
N ARG A 74 -12.71 42.12 -3.91
CA ARG A 74 -11.91 42.11 -5.13
C ARG A 74 -10.44 42.39 -4.82
N GLY A 75 -9.52 41.76 -5.55
CA GLY A 75 -8.08 41.94 -5.39
C GLY A 75 -7.44 40.85 -4.50
N SER A 76 -6.22 41.10 -4.04
CA SER A 76 -5.42 40.18 -3.21
C SER A 76 -4.60 40.95 -2.20
N VAL A 77 -4.43 40.38 -1.00
CA VAL A 77 -3.66 40.99 0.09
C VAL A 77 -2.57 40.02 0.60
N ASP A 78 -1.48 40.56 1.11
CA ASP A 78 -0.41 39.81 1.77
C ASP A 78 -0.47 40.05 3.29
N VAL A 79 -0.46 38.98 4.07
CA VAL A 79 -0.33 38.98 5.52
C VAL A 79 1.14 38.79 5.85
N CYS A 80 1.73 39.72 6.59
CA CYS A 80 3.16 39.76 6.86
C CYS A 80 3.46 40.22 8.29
N SER A 81 4.71 40.05 8.71
CA SER A 81 5.19 40.53 10.00
C SER A 81 5.27 42.06 10.02
N ALA A 82 5.32 42.65 11.22
CA ALA A 82 5.53 44.07 11.45
C ALA A 82 6.73 44.67 10.67
N ASP A 83 7.76 43.88 10.40
CA ASP A 83 8.98 44.28 9.65
C ASP A 83 8.86 44.14 8.12
N PHE A 84 7.74 43.59 7.62
CA PHE A 84 7.50 43.29 6.21
C PHE A 84 8.47 42.26 5.57
N GLU A 85 9.39 41.67 6.33
CA GLU A 85 10.37 40.71 5.79
C GLU A 85 9.74 39.34 5.58
N ARG A 86 8.78 38.98 6.45
CA ARG A 86 8.14 37.67 6.43
C ARG A 86 6.68 37.78 6.00
N ILE A 87 6.35 37.17 4.86
CA ILE A 87 4.97 37.02 4.40
C ILE A 87 4.45 35.70 4.97
N TYR A 88 3.49 35.80 5.89
CA TYR A 88 2.82 34.67 6.52
C TYR A 88 1.81 34.00 5.58
N ALA A 89 1.07 34.78 4.78
CA ALA A 89 0.08 34.25 3.85
C ALA A 89 -0.28 35.25 2.74
N ASN A 90 -0.72 34.75 1.57
CA ASN A 90 -1.38 35.55 0.54
C ASN A 90 -2.87 35.20 0.53
N LEU A 91 -3.73 36.21 0.68
CA LEU A 91 -5.18 36.03 0.71
C LEU A 91 -5.80 36.49 -0.62
N PRO A 92 -6.44 35.57 -1.38
CA PRO A 92 -7.11 35.89 -2.64
C PRO A 92 -8.50 36.47 -2.40
N GLN A 93 -9.13 36.97 -3.47
CA GLN A 93 -10.52 37.43 -3.48
C GLN A 93 -11.47 36.39 -2.86
N GLY A 94 -12.41 36.85 -2.04
CA GLY A 94 -13.33 35.98 -1.28
C GLY A 94 -12.79 35.54 0.08
N SER A 95 -11.67 36.12 0.54
CA SER A 95 -11.08 35.88 1.86
C SER A 95 -11.54 36.91 2.90
N CYS A 96 -11.74 36.47 4.14
CA CYS A 96 -11.89 37.35 5.31
C CYS A 96 -10.56 37.50 6.03
N PHE A 97 -10.28 38.67 6.64
CA PHE A 97 -9.12 38.87 7.50
C PHE A 97 -9.39 39.92 8.59
N GLY A 98 -8.62 39.86 9.68
CA GLY A 98 -8.76 40.76 10.83
C GLY A 98 -9.88 40.38 11.81
N GLU A 99 -10.48 39.21 11.64
CA GLU A 99 -11.52 38.63 12.51
C GLU A 99 -10.99 38.29 13.92
N ILE A 100 -9.75 37.79 14.00
CA ILE A 100 -9.15 37.27 15.25
C ILE A 100 -9.13 38.35 16.34
N GLY A 101 -8.69 39.55 16.00
CA GLY A 101 -8.59 40.64 16.97
C GLY A 101 -9.95 41.10 17.51
N ILE A 102 -11.03 40.94 16.72
CA ILE A 102 -12.40 41.29 17.13
C ILE A 102 -13.01 40.16 17.96
N LEU A 103 -12.96 38.92 17.47
CA LEU A 103 -13.62 37.77 18.08
C LEU A 103 -12.97 37.32 19.41
N TYR A 104 -11.66 37.53 19.56
CA TYR A 104 -10.88 37.18 20.75
C TYR A 104 -10.41 38.40 21.57
N SER A 105 -10.78 39.62 21.17
CA SER A 105 -10.40 40.86 21.87
C SER A 105 -8.89 40.98 22.09
N MET A 106 -8.10 40.68 21.05
CA MET A 106 -6.64 40.72 21.06
C MET A 106 -6.13 41.81 20.10
N PRO A 107 -4.91 42.35 20.32
CA PRO A 107 -4.26 43.22 19.36
C PRO A 107 -4.05 42.48 18.02
N ARG A 108 -3.93 43.23 16.93
CA ARG A 108 -3.71 42.71 15.58
C ARG A 108 -2.51 41.76 15.58
N THR A 109 -2.72 40.55 15.09
CA THR A 109 -1.73 39.46 15.17
C THR A 109 -0.72 39.47 14.03
N ALA A 110 -0.99 40.23 12.97
CA ALA A 110 -0.14 40.40 11.80
C ALA A 110 -0.50 41.69 11.05
N THR A 111 0.42 42.15 10.18
CA THR A 111 0.25 43.28 9.28
C THR A 111 -0.35 42.78 7.96
N VAL A 112 -1.29 43.51 7.37
CA VAL A 112 -1.94 43.14 6.10
C VAL A 112 -1.79 44.27 5.09
N ILE A 113 -1.30 43.95 3.90
CA ILE A 113 -1.02 44.91 2.82
C ILE A 113 -1.75 44.48 1.55
N ALA A 114 -2.35 45.44 0.86
CA ALA A 114 -2.91 45.23 -0.46
C ALA A 114 -1.81 44.86 -1.47
N ARG A 115 -1.88 43.70 -2.10
CA ARG A 115 -0.95 43.30 -3.16
C ARG A 115 -1.37 43.87 -4.51
N THR A 116 -2.67 43.89 -4.75
CA THR A 116 -3.31 44.50 -5.93
C THR A 116 -4.29 45.58 -5.49
N LYS A 117 -4.96 46.27 -6.43
CA LYS A 117 -6.04 47.18 -6.06
C LYS A 117 -7.18 46.38 -5.44
N CYS A 118 -7.46 46.61 -4.16
CA CYS A 118 -8.41 45.84 -3.38
C CYS A 118 -9.69 46.64 -3.14
N VAL A 119 -10.84 45.96 -3.25
CA VAL A 119 -12.11 46.43 -2.72
C VAL A 119 -12.43 45.57 -1.51
N VAL A 120 -12.52 46.20 -0.34
CA VAL A 120 -12.61 45.54 0.96
C VAL A 120 -13.86 46.05 1.67
N ALA A 121 -14.74 45.14 2.09
CA ALA A 121 -15.85 45.48 2.95
C ALA A 121 -15.42 45.36 4.41
N SER A 122 -15.63 46.41 5.20
CA SER A 122 -15.26 46.51 6.61
C SER A 122 -16.50 46.40 7.48
N LEU A 123 -16.47 45.53 8.50
CA LEU A 123 -17.51 45.38 9.50
C LEU A 123 -16.93 45.73 10.89
N THR A 124 -17.51 46.71 11.57
CA THR A 124 -16.99 47.20 12.85
C THR A 124 -17.27 46.24 14.01
N ALA A 125 -16.47 46.30 15.09
CA ALA A 125 -16.68 45.49 16.29
C ALA A 125 -18.09 45.66 16.89
N GLU A 126 -18.64 46.88 16.86
CA GLU A 126 -19.98 47.19 17.37
C GLU A 126 -21.08 46.56 16.51
N GLU A 127 -20.91 46.54 15.19
CA GLU A 127 -21.84 45.85 14.28
C GLU A 127 -21.75 44.33 14.44
N VAL A 128 -20.54 43.77 14.60
CA VAL A 128 -20.32 42.34 14.90
C VAL A 128 -21.04 41.94 16.18
N GLY A 129 -20.89 42.73 17.26
CA GLY A 129 -21.51 42.46 18.55
C GLY A 129 -23.04 42.55 18.53
N ARG A 130 -23.63 43.30 17.59
CA ARG A 130 -25.09 43.33 17.37
C ARG A 130 -25.57 42.19 16.47
N LEU A 131 -24.81 41.86 15.43
CA LEU A 131 -25.21 40.94 14.38
C LEU A 131 -25.04 39.46 14.79
N LEU A 132 -23.88 39.08 15.33
CA LEU A 132 -23.55 37.67 15.59
C LEU A 132 -24.46 36.97 16.62
N PRO A 133 -24.89 37.59 17.73
CA PRO A 133 -25.78 36.94 18.69
C PRO A 133 -27.14 36.51 18.11
N SER A 134 -27.59 37.20 17.05
CA SER A 134 -28.84 36.87 16.35
C SER A 134 -28.70 35.66 15.41
N PHE A 135 -27.46 35.22 15.13
CA PHE A 135 -27.14 34.13 14.20
C PHE A 135 -26.04 33.21 14.78
N PRO A 136 -26.34 32.41 15.82
CA PRO A 136 -25.34 31.64 16.57
C PRO A 136 -24.60 30.59 15.74
N GLU A 137 -25.22 30.04 14.70
CA GLU A 137 -24.57 29.07 13.81
C GLU A 137 -23.47 29.72 12.94
N VAL A 138 -23.67 30.98 12.54
CA VAL A 138 -22.66 31.74 11.78
C VAL A 138 -21.54 32.20 12.70
N GLU A 139 -21.88 32.60 13.93
CA GLU A 139 -20.91 32.96 14.95
C GLU A 139 -19.97 31.78 15.27
N LYS A 140 -20.50 30.57 15.48
CA LYS A 140 -19.67 29.37 15.70
C LYS A 140 -18.70 29.12 14.56
N MET A 141 -19.17 29.24 13.31
CA MET A 141 -18.34 29.04 12.12
C MET A 141 -17.23 30.09 11.99
N LEU A 142 -17.54 31.37 12.26
CA LEU A 142 -16.54 32.45 12.25
C LEU A 142 -15.51 32.29 13.38
N ARG A 143 -15.93 31.86 14.56
CA ARG A 143 -15.03 31.57 15.69
C ARG A 143 -14.11 30.39 15.37
N PHE A 144 -14.66 29.32 14.81
CA PHE A 144 -13.88 28.14 14.39
C PHE A 144 -12.80 28.49 13.35
N GLU A 145 -13.16 29.24 12.30
CA GLU A 145 -12.19 29.69 11.29
C GLU A 145 -11.11 30.62 11.89
N ALA A 146 -11.48 31.50 12.80
CA ALA A 146 -10.55 32.40 13.49
C ALA A 146 -9.58 31.64 14.43
N GLU A 147 -10.05 30.57 15.07
CA GLU A 147 -9.25 29.70 15.95
C GLU A 147 -8.17 28.94 15.17
N GLU A 148 -8.55 28.30 14.06
CA GLU A 148 -7.63 27.59 13.17
C GLU A 148 -6.51 28.51 12.68
N ARG A 149 -6.84 29.75 12.30
CA ARG A 149 -5.87 30.75 11.82
C ARG A 149 -4.97 31.28 12.93
N LEU A 150 -5.49 31.44 14.14
CA LEU A 150 -4.69 31.82 15.30
C LEU A 150 -3.64 30.73 15.63
N ASN A 151 -4.02 29.46 15.50
CA ASN A 151 -3.12 28.33 15.70
C ASN A 151 -1.98 28.31 14.67
N VAL A 152 -2.27 28.61 13.39
CA VAL A 152 -1.25 28.74 12.32
C VAL A 152 -0.26 29.87 12.61
N LEU A 153 -0.75 31.03 13.06
CA LEU A 153 0.09 32.17 13.45
C LEU A 153 0.97 31.85 14.67
N ASN A 154 0.43 31.17 15.68
CA ASN A 154 1.19 30.76 16.86
C ASN A 154 2.26 29.71 16.53
N LYS A 155 1.97 28.76 15.63
CA LYS A 155 2.95 27.78 15.13
C LYS A 155 4.10 28.46 14.39
N SER A 156 3.80 29.46 13.56
CA SER A 156 4.82 30.24 12.83
C SER A 156 5.68 31.11 13.74
N LYS A 157 5.13 31.63 14.85
CA LYS A 157 5.89 32.37 15.88
C LYS A 157 6.75 31.43 16.76
N ASN A 158 6.27 30.22 17.03
CA ASN A 158 6.96 29.22 17.86
C ASN A 158 8.17 28.52 17.17
N LEU A 159 8.28 28.59 15.84
CA LEU A 159 9.44 28.05 15.09
C LEU A 159 10.75 28.82 15.38
N THR A 160 10.68 30.03 15.93
CA THR A 160 11.85 30.85 16.26
C THR A 160 12.30 30.79 17.73
N GLU A 161 11.50 30.23 18.64
CA GLU A 161 11.84 30.14 20.07
C GLU A 161 11.70 28.71 20.61
N LYS A 162 12.73 27.85 20.42
CA LYS A 162 13.10 26.78 21.36
C LYS A 162 14.33 25.97 20.91
N VAL A 163 15.52 26.51 21.23
CA VAL A 163 16.58 25.71 21.86
C VAL A 163 16.29 25.75 23.35
N SER A 164 15.55 24.76 23.86
CA SER A 164 15.65 24.27 25.26
C SER A 164 14.61 23.20 25.54
N LEU A 165 15.11 22.07 26.02
CA LEU A 165 14.38 20.89 26.48
C LEU A 165 13.48 21.22 27.67
N LYS A 166 12.19 20.88 27.58
CA LYS A 166 11.37 20.39 28.71
C LYS A 166 10.35 19.35 28.22
N PRO A 167 9.93 18.41 29.09
CA PRO A 167 9.33 17.13 28.69
C PRO A 167 7.89 17.25 28.20
N MET A 168 7.51 16.24 27.40
CA MET A 168 6.17 15.93 26.97
C MET A 168 5.25 15.66 28.16
N THR A 169 4.26 16.52 28.37
CA THR A 169 2.94 16.16 28.89
C THR A 169 1.97 17.28 28.52
N GLU A 170 0.83 16.89 27.93
CA GLU A 170 -0.35 17.71 27.66
C GLU A 170 -0.25 18.68 26.45
N ARG A 171 -0.55 18.15 25.26
CA ARG A 171 -1.02 18.94 24.10
C ARG A 171 -2.47 18.57 23.82
N ASN A 172 -3.28 19.59 23.56
CA ASN A 172 -4.75 19.55 23.55
C ASN A 172 -5.32 18.62 22.47
N VAL A 173 -6.40 17.92 22.83
CA VAL A 173 -7.03 16.83 22.08
C VAL A 173 -7.71 17.30 20.78
N GLU A 174 -8.00 18.60 20.64
CA GLU A 174 -8.79 19.16 19.53
C GLU A 174 -7.94 19.52 18.28
N GLU A 175 -6.66 19.87 18.48
CA GLU A 175 -5.73 20.33 17.45
C GLU A 175 -5.33 19.26 16.42
N PHE A 176 -5.64 18.00 16.71
CA PHE A 176 -5.35 16.85 15.85
C PHE A 176 -6.56 16.35 15.08
N SER A 177 -7.75 16.93 15.27
CA SER A 177 -8.96 16.50 14.56
C SER A 177 -8.80 16.61 13.03
N GLY A 178 -8.25 17.72 12.52
CA GLY A 178 -7.99 17.92 11.08
C GLY A 178 -6.90 16.99 10.52
N THR A 179 -5.80 16.79 11.26
CA THR A 179 -4.73 15.87 10.86
C THR A 179 -5.20 14.41 10.90
N ARG A 180 -6.05 14.05 11.87
CA ARG A 180 -6.70 12.74 11.93
C ARG A 180 -7.63 12.52 10.74
N GLN A 181 -8.42 13.53 10.34
CA GLN A 181 -9.28 13.46 9.16
C GLN A 181 -8.48 13.32 7.86
N LEU A 182 -7.34 14.00 7.73
CA LEU A 182 -6.43 13.84 6.59
C LEU A 182 -5.76 12.46 6.56
N LEU A 183 -5.35 11.94 7.73
CA LEU A 183 -4.80 10.59 7.83
C LEU A 183 -5.87 9.55 7.44
N GLN A 184 -7.11 9.70 7.90
CA GLN A 184 -8.22 8.79 7.54
C GLN A 184 -8.57 8.79 6.04
N LYS A 185 -8.16 9.78 5.24
CA LYS A 185 -8.33 9.75 3.78
C LYS A 185 -7.37 8.77 3.09
N ILE A 186 -6.31 8.36 3.78
CA ILE A 186 -5.35 7.41 3.26
C ILE A 186 -5.87 6.00 3.55
N PRO A 187 -5.96 5.12 2.55
CA PRO A 187 -6.47 3.76 2.73
C PRO A 187 -5.80 2.99 3.88
N TYR A 188 -4.51 3.24 4.15
CA TYR A 188 -3.75 2.59 5.21
C TYR A 188 -4.13 3.01 6.64
N PHE A 189 -4.70 4.19 6.83
CA PHE A 189 -5.08 4.70 8.16
C PHE A 189 -6.59 4.61 8.42
N GLN A 190 -7.36 4.10 7.46
CA GLN A 190 -8.78 3.81 7.64
C GLN A 190 -8.96 2.63 8.61
N GLY A 191 -9.77 2.83 9.64
CA GLY A 191 -10.04 1.83 10.68
C GLY A 191 -9.07 1.85 11.87
N CYS A 192 -7.97 2.61 11.81
CA CYS A 192 -6.99 2.78 12.90
C CYS A 192 -7.61 3.31 14.21
N PRO A 193 -7.21 2.82 15.40
CA PRO A 193 -7.70 3.35 16.67
C PRO A 193 -7.34 4.82 16.82
N GLU A 194 -8.24 5.62 17.40
CA GLU A 194 -8.06 7.07 17.54
C GLU A 194 -6.78 7.45 18.30
N GLU A 195 -6.40 6.63 19.28
CA GLU A 195 -5.17 6.77 20.07
C GLU A 195 -3.92 6.65 19.20
N PHE A 196 -3.91 5.75 18.22
CA PHE A 196 -2.80 5.58 17.30
C PHE A 196 -2.70 6.72 16.28
N LEU A 197 -3.84 7.12 15.72
CA LEU A 197 -3.90 8.27 14.81
C LEU A 197 -3.45 9.54 15.52
N HIS A 198 -3.76 9.67 16.82
CA HIS A 198 -3.27 10.75 17.64
C HIS A 198 -1.74 10.70 17.82
N LEU A 199 -1.16 9.54 18.11
CA LEU A 199 0.30 9.38 18.25
C LEU A 199 1.05 9.69 16.95
N ILE A 200 0.53 9.28 15.79
CA ILE A 200 1.13 9.63 14.50
C ILE A 200 0.96 11.11 14.19
N SER A 201 -0.21 11.68 14.51
CA SER A 201 -0.45 13.10 14.28
C SER A 201 0.53 14.00 15.06
N LEU A 202 1.04 13.52 16.20
CA LEU A 202 2.09 14.18 16.99
C LEU A 202 3.50 14.12 16.36
N LYS A 203 3.70 13.26 15.35
CA LYS A 203 5.00 13.02 14.69
C LYS A 203 5.12 13.64 13.30
N ILE A 204 4.04 14.20 12.76
CA ILE A 204 4.04 14.84 11.43
C ILE A 204 4.82 16.15 11.45
N GLU A 205 5.72 16.32 10.47
CA GLU A 205 6.53 17.52 10.27
C GLU A 205 5.97 18.37 9.11
N PRO A 206 5.55 19.62 9.32
CA PRO A 206 5.18 20.51 8.22
C PRO A 206 6.41 21.00 7.44
N ARG A 207 6.32 21.05 6.10
CA ARG A 207 7.33 21.63 5.20
C ARG A 207 6.67 22.53 4.15
N HIS A 208 7.38 23.59 3.77
CA HIS A 208 6.92 24.56 2.78
C HIS A 208 7.87 24.62 1.60
N TYR A 209 7.34 24.72 0.39
CA TYR A 209 8.13 24.89 -0.83
C TYR A 209 7.64 26.09 -1.63
N ALA A 210 8.57 26.90 -2.13
CA ALA A 210 8.27 27.99 -3.04
C ALA A 210 7.86 27.45 -4.43
N PRO A 211 7.07 28.20 -5.23
CA PRO A 211 6.79 27.83 -6.61
C PRO A 211 8.09 27.55 -7.39
N ASN A 212 8.05 26.56 -8.26
CA ASN A 212 9.16 26.00 -9.03
C ASN A 212 10.25 25.24 -8.25
N ALA A 213 10.14 25.11 -6.92
CA ALA A 213 11.08 24.29 -6.16
C ALA A 213 10.90 22.79 -6.46
N ILE A 214 12.01 22.06 -6.53
CA ILE A 214 12.01 20.60 -6.63
C ILE A 214 11.85 20.02 -5.22
N ILE A 215 10.81 19.21 -5.03
CA ILE A 215 10.42 18.60 -3.75
C ILE A 215 11.04 17.21 -3.64
N ILE A 216 11.10 16.50 -4.77
CA ILE A 216 11.67 15.17 -4.90
C ILE A 216 12.40 15.13 -6.24
N SER A 217 13.62 14.59 -6.25
CA SER A 217 14.34 14.29 -7.49
C SER A 217 14.23 12.81 -7.86
N GLN A 218 14.06 12.53 -9.14
CA GLN A 218 14.09 11.19 -9.73
C GLN A 218 15.41 10.49 -9.38
N GLY A 219 15.31 9.21 -8.99
CA GLY A 219 16.46 8.39 -8.62
C GLY A 219 16.87 8.48 -7.15
N GLU A 220 16.40 9.47 -6.38
CA GLU A 220 16.69 9.57 -4.95
C GLU A 220 15.93 8.51 -4.14
N TYR A 221 16.49 8.04 -3.04
CA TYR A 221 15.78 7.16 -2.11
C TYR A 221 15.12 8.02 -1.02
N GLY A 222 13.79 8.05 -0.98
CA GLY A 222 13.03 8.81 0.00
C GLY A 222 12.31 7.94 1.02
N ASN A 223 12.47 8.22 2.31
CA ASN A 223 11.78 7.55 3.42
C ASN A 223 10.62 8.38 3.99
N GLU A 224 10.07 9.28 3.18
CA GLU A 224 9.12 10.31 3.59
C GLU A 224 7.81 10.17 2.80
N LEU A 225 6.69 10.07 3.53
CA LEU A 225 5.32 10.15 3.00
C LEU A 225 4.89 11.61 3.09
N ILE A 226 4.42 12.17 1.97
CA ILE A 226 4.19 13.61 1.84
C ILE A 226 2.72 13.87 1.51
N PHE A 227 2.06 14.70 2.31
CA PHE A 227 0.68 15.13 2.13
C PHE A 227 0.64 16.56 1.67
N ILE A 228 -0.21 16.86 0.69
CA ILE A 228 -0.41 18.22 0.20
C ILE A 228 -1.54 18.85 1.00
N ILE A 229 -1.19 19.83 1.83
CA ILE A 229 -2.17 20.62 2.60
C ILE A 229 -2.69 21.77 1.76
N SER A 230 -1.80 22.41 1.00
CA SER A 230 -2.12 23.51 0.11
C SER A 230 -1.15 23.58 -1.05
N GLY A 231 -1.63 24.07 -2.20
CA GLY A 231 -0.87 24.24 -3.44
C GLY A 231 -0.90 23.04 -4.39
N THR A 232 -0.17 23.16 -5.49
CA THR A 232 -0.16 22.16 -6.58
C THR A 232 1.25 21.69 -6.88
N VAL A 233 1.42 20.37 -6.94
CA VAL A 233 2.65 19.69 -7.33
C VAL A 233 2.47 19.16 -8.75
N GLU A 234 3.47 19.32 -9.62
CA GLU A 234 3.53 18.66 -10.91
C GLU A 234 4.66 17.64 -10.96
N PHE A 235 4.39 16.49 -11.58
CA PHE A 235 5.37 15.44 -11.78
C PHE A 235 5.92 15.52 -13.20
N ILE A 236 7.24 15.59 -13.31
CA ILE A 236 7.95 15.77 -14.58
C ILE A 236 8.94 14.62 -14.74
N ARG A 237 9.19 14.20 -15.99
CA ARG A 237 10.21 13.21 -16.34
C ARG A 237 11.45 13.91 -16.89
N GLN A 238 12.65 13.51 -16.48
CA GLN A 238 13.88 14.17 -16.94
C GLN A 238 14.12 14.10 -18.46
N GLU A 239 13.54 13.12 -19.15
CA GLU A 239 13.72 12.88 -20.59
C GLU A 239 12.69 13.62 -21.48
N SER A 240 11.66 14.24 -20.89
CA SER A 240 10.61 14.95 -21.62
C SER A 240 9.97 16.04 -20.75
N GLU A 241 9.85 17.28 -21.25
CA GLU A 241 9.15 18.38 -20.55
C GLU A 241 7.61 18.16 -20.39
N ASN A 242 7.12 16.95 -20.66
CA ASN A 242 5.72 16.60 -20.50
C ASN A 242 5.38 16.34 -19.02
N THR A 243 4.39 17.07 -18.52
CA THR A 243 3.79 16.86 -17.19
C THR A 243 3.04 15.52 -17.17
N ILE A 244 3.41 14.64 -16.24
CA ILE A 244 2.79 13.31 -16.08
C ILE A 244 1.47 13.43 -15.32
N ALA A 245 1.49 14.17 -14.21
CA ALA A 245 0.34 14.35 -13.34
C ALA A 245 0.49 15.63 -12.51
N ARG A 246 -0.64 16.18 -12.07
CA ARG A 246 -0.70 17.28 -11.11
C ARG A 246 -1.52 16.87 -9.91
N LEU A 247 -0.97 17.06 -8.72
CA LEU A 247 -1.61 16.74 -7.45
C LEU A 247 -1.88 18.03 -6.67
N GLY A 248 -3.00 18.06 -5.96
CA GLY A 248 -3.50 19.23 -5.25
C GLY A 248 -3.78 18.99 -3.76
N PRO A 249 -4.41 19.96 -3.08
CA PRO A 249 -4.72 19.87 -1.66
C PRO A 249 -5.59 18.65 -1.33
N GLY A 250 -5.15 17.85 -0.36
CA GLY A 250 -5.80 16.60 0.04
C GLY A 250 -5.24 15.34 -0.62
N ASP A 251 -4.39 15.49 -1.65
CA ASP A 251 -3.64 14.39 -2.25
C ASP A 251 -2.33 14.14 -1.48
N TYR A 252 -1.73 12.97 -1.71
CA TYR A 252 -0.45 12.57 -1.11
C TYR A 252 0.44 11.90 -2.14
N PHE A 253 1.74 11.88 -1.88
CA PHE A 253 2.72 11.22 -2.74
C PHE A 253 3.96 10.79 -1.97
N GLY A 254 4.73 9.89 -2.58
CA GLY A 254 5.96 9.36 -2.01
C GLY A 254 5.76 8.18 -1.05
N ASP A 255 4.53 7.72 -0.91
CA ASP A 255 4.10 6.45 -0.30
C ASP A 255 4.85 5.24 -0.86
N ILE A 256 5.07 5.20 -2.18
CA ILE A 256 5.73 4.08 -2.86
C ILE A 256 7.16 3.89 -2.33
N SER A 257 7.94 4.95 -2.15
CA SER A 257 9.32 4.80 -1.63
C SER A 257 9.35 4.45 -0.15
N VAL A 258 8.38 4.92 0.65
CA VAL A 258 8.29 4.58 2.08
C VAL A 258 7.93 3.10 2.25
N LEU A 259 6.95 2.64 1.49
CA LEU A 259 6.37 1.30 1.59
C LEU A 259 7.22 0.24 0.87
N LEU A 260 7.78 0.55 -0.31
CA LEU A 260 8.47 -0.40 -1.17
C LEU A 260 9.99 -0.17 -1.27
N ASN A 261 10.53 0.85 -0.58
CA ASN A 261 11.96 1.23 -0.58
C ASN A 261 12.56 1.37 -2.00
N THR A 262 11.76 1.88 -2.94
CA THR A 262 12.18 2.14 -4.32
C THR A 262 12.69 3.57 -4.48
N PRO A 263 13.68 3.81 -5.36
CA PRO A 263 14.07 5.16 -5.72
C PRO A 263 12.87 5.90 -6.35
N ARG A 264 12.85 7.21 -6.20
CA ARG A 264 11.77 8.09 -6.65
C ARG A 264 11.67 8.02 -8.16
N ALA A 265 10.47 7.74 -8.67
CA ALA A 265 10.26 7.42 -10.08
C ALA A 265 10.32 8.65 -10.99
N THR A 266 9.98 9.82 -10.46
CA THR A 266 9.79 11.07 -11.22
C THR A 266 10.16 12.27 -10.35
N ASP A 267 10.53 13.38 -10.99
CA ASP A 267 10.73 14.64 -10.29
C ASP A 267 9.37 15.20 -9.87
N ALA A 268 9.28 15.69 -8.63
CA ALA A 268 8.10 16.42 -8.15
C ALA A 268 8.47 17.89 -7.99
N LYS A 269 7.80 18.76 -8.73
CA LYS A 269 8.06 20.19 -8.74
C LYS A 269 6.85 20.98 -8.26
N ALA A 270 7.08 22.00 -7.46
CA ALA A 270 6.04 22.91 -7.01
C ALA A 270 5.55 23.79 -8.17
N VAL A 271 4.25 23.79 -8.46
CA VAL A 271 3.64 24.73 -9.42
C VAL A 271 3.27 26.03 -8.72
N THR A 272 2.69 25.91 -7.52
CA THR A 272 2.36 27.03 -6.64
C THR A 272 3.17 26.91 -5.35
N ALA A 273 3.05 27.88 -4.44
CA ALA A 273 3.57 27.70 -3.10
C ALA A 273 2.87 26.48 -2.48
N LEU A 274 3.64 25.60 -1.85
CA LEU A 274 3.17 24.36 -1.27
C LEU A 274 3.31 24.38 0.24
N GLU A 275 2.28 23.90 0.90
CA GLU A 275 2.32 23.48 2.31
C GLU A 275 2.11 21.97 2.34
N LEU A 276 3.09 21.27 2.90
CA LEU A 276 3.15 19.82 2.92
C LEU A 276 3.28 19.30 4.35
N TYR A 277 2.68 18.17 4.66
CA TYR A 277 2.97 17.41 5.88
C TYR A 277 3.82 16.20 5.53
N ILE A 278 4.88 15.97 6.30
CA ILE A 278 5.84 14.90 6.07
C ILE A 278 5.83 13.94 7.26
N LEU A 279 5.74 12.66 6.96
CA LEU A 279 5.81 11.58 7.94
C LEU A 279 6.95 10.64 7.55
N LYS A 280 7.94 10.44 8.43
CA LYS A 280 9.11 9.60 8.14
C LYS A 280 8.82 8.16 8.48
N LYS A 281 9.42 7.23 7.72
CA LYS A 281 9.35 5.78 7.98
C LYS A 281 9.75 5.39 9.42
N THR A 282 10.70 6.11 10.01
CA THR A 282 11.17 5.86 11.38
C THR A 282 10.14 6.20 12.45
N ASP A 283 9.20 7.10 12.15
CA ASP A 283 8.17 7.55 13.11
C ASP A 283 7.12 6.47 13.37
N PHE A 284 7.02 5.49 12.46
CA PHE A 284 6.16 4.31 12.61
C PHE A 284 6.74 3.26 13.55
N VAL A 285 8.07 3.21 13.73
CA VAL A 285 8.75 2.13 14.48
C VAL A 285 8.86 2.43 15.98
N GLN A 286 8.76 3.71 16.38
CA GLN A 286 9.02 4.17 17.76
C GLN A 286 7.77 4.30 18.66
N THR A 287 6.57 3.97 18.19
CA THR A 287 5.34 4.03 19.00
C THR A 287 5.06 2.67 19.66
N ASP A 288 5.62 2.44 20.84
CA ASP A 288 5.51 1.22 21.69
C ASP A 288 4.09 0.91 22.26
N VAL A 289 3.01 1.21 21.54
CA VAL A 289 1.61 0.96 22.01
C VAL A 289 0.97 -0.26 21.35
N ILE A 290 1.70 -1.03 20.55
CA ILE A 290 1.16 -2.19 19.81
C ILE A 290 1.35 -3.49 20.61
N THR A 291 0.63 -3.60 21.73
CA THR A 291 0.46 -4.88 22.47
C THR A 291 -1.00 -5.21 22.77
N HIS A 292 -1.94 -4.71 21.95
CA HIS A 292 -3.29 -5.24 21.89
C HIS A 292 -3.55 -5.91 20.54
N LYS A 293 -3.93 -7.19 20.59
CA LYS A 293 -4.03 -8.15 19.47
C LYS A 293 -5.04 -7.80 18.36
N ASP A 294 -5.75 -6.68 18.46
CA ASP A 294 -6.85 -6.31 17.55
C ASP A 294 -6.76 -4.86 17.01
N SER A 295 -5.55 -4.29 16.89
CA SER A 295 -5.36 -2.97 16.26
C SER A 295 -5.05 -3.07 14.74
N PRO A 296 -5.75 -2.34 13.86
CA PRO A 296 -5.54 -2.32 12.40
C PRO A 296 -4.20 -1.76 11.90
N ILE A 297 -3.25 -1.40 12.77
CA ILE A 297 -1.87 -0.96 12.39
C ILE A 297 -0.81 -2.03 12.72
N SER A 298 -1.18 -3.07 13.43
CA SER A 298 -0.33 -4.26 13.58
C SER A 298 0.18 -4.82 12.23
N PRO A 299 -0.59 -4.71 11.11
CA PRO A 299 -0.09 -5.02 9.77
C PRO A 299 0.93 -4.02 9.21
N LEU A 300 0.90 -2.73 9.55
CA LEU A 300 1.74 -1.74 8.84
C LEU A 300 3.17 -1.64 9.38
N ILE A 301 3.41 -2.03 10.63
CA ILE A 301 4.75 -2.08 11.23
C ILE A 301 5.35 -3.49 11.16
N ASN A 302 4.53 -4.53 10.90
CA ASN A 302 4.95 -5.93 10.87
C ASN A 302 4.49 -6.74 9.64
N GLN A 303 3.84 -6.14 8.64
CA GLN A 303 3.41 -6.78 7.39
C GLN A 303 3.56 -5.84 6.20
N GLU A 304 4.67 -5.96 5.49
CA GLU A 304 4.54 -5.97 4.04
C GLU A 304 3.65 -7.20 3.67
N SER A 305 2.70 -7.00 2.74
CA SER A 305 1.72 -7.96 2.16
C SER A 305 0.42 -8.28 2.92
N ASN A 306 -0.63 -7.48 2.70
CA ASN A 306 -1.85 -7.87 1.98
C ASN A 306 -2.93 -6.77 2.08
N THR A 307 -3.47 -6.34 0.95
CA THR A 307 -4.67 -5.50 0.84
C THR A 307 -5.83 -6.32 0.29
N PRO A 308 -7.02 -6.30 0.90
CA PRO A 308 -8.28 -6.27 0.16
C PRO A 308 -8.67 -4.83 -0.17
N GLU A 309 -9.01 -4.63 -1.44
CA GLU A 309 -10.08 -3.80 -2.00
C GLU A 309 -10.53 -2.48 -1.35
N GLY A 310 -10.47 -1.41 -2.17
CA GLY A 310 -11.16 -0.14 -1.97
C GLY A 310 -10.59 0.92 -2.93
N GLY A 311 -11.21 1.08 -4.10
CA GLY A 311 -10.69 1.83 -5.25
C GLY A 311 -10.47 3.34 -5.02
N ILE A 312 -9.50 3.89 -5.75
CA ILE A 312 -9.34 5.33 -6.00
C ILE A 312 -9.61 5.57 -7.50
N PRO A 313 -10.38 6.61 -7.85
CA PRO A 313 -10.93 6.80 -9.18
C PRO A 313 -9.91 7.31 -10.21
N ALA A 314 -10.31 7.20 -11.47
CA ALA A 314 -9.56 7.47 -12.68
C ALA A 314 -9.08 8.93 -12.82
N SER A 315 -7.77 9.14 -12.76
CA SER A 315 -7.06 10.12 -13.60
C SER A 315 -5.55 9.94 -13.48
N SER A 316 -4.97 8.94 -14.13
CA SER A 316 -3.55 8.98 -14.49
C SER A 316 -3.27 8.04 -15.66
N ILE A 317 -3.07 8.68 -16.80
CA ILE A 317 -2.82 8.11 -18.12
C ILE A 317 -1.31 7.83 -18.27
N CYS A 318 -1.01 6.65 -18.82
CA CYS A 318 0.13 6.19 -19.66
C CYS A 318 1.47 6.96 -19.64
N SER A 319 2.61 6.29 -19.36
CA SER A 319 3.49 5.54 -20.30
C SER A 319 4.15 6.44 -21.39
N THR A 320 5.48 6.50 -21.54
CA THR A 320 6.31 5.48 -22.21
C THR A 320 7.82 5.76 -22.11
N THR A 321 8.60 4.68 -22.11
CA THR A 321 10.00 4.41 -22.51
C THR A 321 10.89 5.47 -23.18
N THR A 322 12.19 5.45 -22.85
CA THR A 322 13.29 5.31 -23.84
C THR A 322 14.58 4.84 -23.16
N ASP A 323 15.27 3.91 -23.83
CA ASP A 323 16.57 3.33 -23.46
C ASP A 323 17.72 4.34 -23.60
N GLN A 324 18.72 4.29 -22.72
CA GLN A 324 20.15 4.34 -23.10
C GLN A 324 21.04 3.57 -22.10
N ASP A 325 21.78 2.62 -22.66
CA ASP A 325 23.01 2.00 -22.14
C ASP A 325 24.06 3.10 -21.83
N PRO A 326 24.84 2.99 -20.74
CA PRO A 326 26.28 2.89 -20.99
C PRO A 326 27.03 2.06 -19.94
N THR A 327 27.58 0.93 -20.36
CA THR A 327 28.97 0.63 -20.02
C THR A 327 29.88 1.65 -20.70
N LEU A 328 30.66 2.45 -19.94
CA LEU A 328 31.95 3.10 -20.32
C LEU A 328 32.51 4.00 -19.18
N LEU A 329 33.41 3.41 -18.35
CA LEU A 329 34.65 3.94 -17.68
C LEU A 329 34.64 5.21 -16.78
N PRO A 330 35.68 5.49 -15.92
CA PRO A 330 36.91 4.73 -15.56
C PRO A 330 37.13 4.57 -14.02
N PRO A 331 38.20 3.87 -13.56
CA PRO A 331 38.41 3.51 -12.16
C PRO A 331 39.10 4.62 -11.35
N THR A 332 38.81 4.73 -10.05
CA THR A 332 39.60 5.59 -9.15
C THR A 332 39.96 4.93 -7.84
N ALA A 333 41.28 4.67 -7.72
CA ALA A 333 42.18 4.79 -6.58
C ALA A 333 41.64 4.90 -5.13
N ALA A 334 40.78 3.99 -4.69
CA ALA A 334 40.59 3.73 -3.27
C ALA A 334 40.45 2.22 -3.03
N ASN A 335 41.36 1.68 -2.21
CA ASN A 335 41.39 0.31 -1.67
C ASN A 335 42.34 -0.70 -2.31
N VAL A 336 43.52 -0.24 -2.72
CA VAL A 336 44.73 -1.07 -2.68
C VAL A 336 45.61 -0.58 -1.52
N LEU A 337 46.04 -1.53 -0.68
CA LEU A 337 46.98 -1.47 0.46
C LEU A 337 46.38 -1.25 1.85
N LYS A 338 46.07 -2.38 2.52
CA LYS A 338 46.89 -2.88 3.64
C LYS A 338 46.58 -4.35 3.94
N LYS A 339 47.46 -5.24 3.49
CA LYS A 339 47.71 -6.57 4.06
C LYS A 339 49.09 -6.52 4.71
N THR A 340 49.16 -6.93 5.98
CA THR A 340 50.28 -7.47 6.79
C THR A 340 49.87 -7.14 8.24
N GLU A 341 49.59 -8.05 9.17
CA GLU A 341 50.27 -9.28 9.60
C GLU A 341 49.25 -10.22 10.29
N THR A 342 49.10 -11.48 9.87
CA THR A 342 49.56 -12.71 10.55
C THR A 342 49.53 -12.72 12.09
N ARG A 343 48.60 -13.48 12.71
CA ARG A 343 48.82 -14.85 13.27
C ARG A 343 47.80 -15.17 14.39
N GLU A 344 47.43 -16.45 14.45
CA GLU A 344 46.40 -17.10 15.26
C GLU A 344 46.51 -16.93 16.80
N ARG A 345 45.35 -16.92 17.49
CA ARG A 345 45.00 -17.89 18.56
C ARG A 345 43.55 -17.74 19.04
N ARG A 346 42.88 -18.88 19.24
CA ARG A 346 41.51 -19.03 19.78
C ARG A 346 41.45 -18.86 21.31
N ALA A 347 40.28 -18.35 21.72
CA ALA A 347 39.41 -18.71 22.85
C ALA A 347 39.93 -18.71 24.31
N SER A 348 39.26 -17.89 25.13
CA SER A 348 39.03 -18.04 26.57
C SER A 348 37.83 -17.15 26.93
N VAL A 349 36.60 -17.65 27.08
CA VAL A 349 36.02 -18.23 28.32
C VAL A 349 36.38 -17.42 29.58
N ALA A 350 35.40 -16.66 30.09
CA ALA A 350 35.30 -16.22 31.48
C ALA A 350 33.97 -16.81 32.02
N ILE A 351 34.01 -17.97 32.69
CA ILE A 351 34.13 -18.20 34.15
C ILE A 351 32.86 -17.78 34.92
N TRP A 352 32.04 -18.79 35.23
CA TRP A 352 31.22 -18.84 36.45
C TRP A 352 32.11 -19.40 37.58
N SER A 353 32.22 -18.66 38.67
CA SER A 353 33.05 -18.99 39.83
C SER A 353 32.21 -19.58 40.97
N ASP A 354 32.23 -20.91 41.13
CA ASP A 354 31.92 -21.58 42.41
C ASP A 354 32.94 -22.70 42.71
N PRO A 355 33.81 -22.53 43.73
CA PRO A 355 34.83 -23.52 44.12
C PRO A 355 34.28 -24.87 44.62
N ARG A 356 33.00 -24.97 45.01
CA ARG A 356 32.43 -26.22 45.53
C ARG A 356 32.04 -27.21 44.42
N LEU A 357 31.64 -26.70 43.24
CA LEU A 357 31.26 -27.53 42.09
C LEU A 357 32.47 -28.18 41.40
N VAL A 358 33.62 -27.49 41.38
CA VAL A 358 34.87 -27.99 40.79
C VAL A 358 35.45 -29.17 41.59
N ALA A 359 35.26 -29.18 42.92
CA ALA A 359 35.71 -30.28 43.77
C ALA A 359 34.88 -31.57 43.60
N LEU A 360 33.58 -31.43 43.29
CA LEU A 360 32.67 -32.57 43.08
C LEU A 360 32.91 -33.23 41.72
N ALA A 361 33.12 -32.43 40.66
CA ALA A 361 33.40 -32.92 39.32
C ALA A 361 34.72 -33.72 39.24
N ASN A 362 35.76 -33.28 39.95
CA ASN A 362 37.06 -33.95 39.97
C ASN A 362 37.09 -35.24 40.80
N LYS A 363 36.12 -35.45 41.70
CA LYS A 363 36.04 -36.69 42.51
C LYS A 363 35.48 -37.87 41.72
N ASN A 364 34.70 -37.61 40.68
CA ASN A 364 34.07 -38.64 39.84
C ASN A 364 34.91 -39.08 38.63
N LEU A 365 35.95 -38.32 38.26
CA LEU A 365 36.84 -38.64 37.13
C LEU A 365 37.95 -39.67 37.45
N LYS A 366 38.13 -40.08 38.72
CA LYS A 366 39.19 -41.02 39.14
C LYS A 366 38.71 -42.44 39.49
N LYS A 367 37.45 -42.80 39.20
CA LYS A 367 36.96 -44.18 39.33
C LYS A 367 36.55 -44.75 37.98
N THR A 368 37.54 -44.96 37.11
CA THR A 368 37.49 -46.03 36.12
C THR A 368 38.19 -47.25 36.70
N GLU A 369 37.42 -48.18 37.27
CA GLU A 369 37.87 -49.56 37.44
C GLU A 369 37.17 -50.44 36.40
N LYS A 370 38.01 -51.23 35.73
CA LYS A 370 37.69 -52.18 34.67
C LYS A 370 36.62 -53.17 35.14
N MET A 371 35.53 -53.31 34.40
CA MET A 371 34.75 -54.55 34.38
C MET A 371 34.82 -55.15 32.98
N ASN A 372 35.52 -56.28 32.91
CA ASN A 372 35.52 -57.18 31.76
C ASN A 372 34.14 -57.82 31.64
N TYR A 373 33.45 -57.60 30.53
CA TYR A 373 32.46 -58.53 30.00
C TYR A 373 32.83 -58.86 28.55
N SER A 374 33.21 -60.12 28.34
CA SER A 374 33.32 -60.75 27.04
C SER A 374 31.92 -61.17 26.57
N MET A 375 31.38 -60.54 25.54
CA MET A 375 30.26 -61.05 24.73
C MET A 375 30.40 -60.55 23.28
N THR A 376 30.81 -61.49 22.42
CA THR A 376 30.45 -61.71 21.01
C THR A 376 29.79 -60.59 20.19
N THR A 377 30.49 -60.17 19.13
CA THR A 377 30.04 -59.70 17.81
C THR A 377 28.56 -59.28 17.64
N GLY A 378 28.30 -57.99 17.46
CA GLY A 378 27.04 -57.44 16.92
C GLY A 378 26.67 -56.08 17.51
N ASP A 379 26.72 -55.03 16.69
CA ASP A 379 26.07 -53.72 16.87
C ASP A 379 26.17 -53.01 18.23
N SER A 380 27.27 -52.29 18.44
CA SER A 380 27.35 -51.26 19.47
C SER A 380 28.07 -50.01 18.98
N THR A 381 27.34 -49.09 18.34
CA THR A 381 27.76 -47.67 18.25
C THR A 381 26.54 -46.75 18.20
N GLY A 382 26.03 -46.33 19.37
CA GLY A 382 24.96 -45.34 19.50
C GLY A 382 24.17 -45.50 20.80
N LEU A 383 23.94 -44.43 21.55
CA LEU A 383 23.20 -44.44 22.83
C LEU A 383 21.73 -44.92 22.70
N PHE A 384 21.21 -45.01 21.48
CA PHE A 384 19.82 -45.35 21.17
C PHE A 384 19.75 -46.25 19.93
N ASN A 385 18.76 -47.15 19.92
CA ASN A 385 18.35 -47.89 18.73
C ASN A 385 17.82 -46.90 17.66
N LYS A 386 18.09 -47.16 16.37
CA LYS A 386 17.64 -46.36 15.22
C LYS A 386 16.14 -46.05 15.27
N ASP A 387 15.29 -47.03 15.55
CA ASP A 387 13.83 -46.84 15.60
C ASP A 387 13.40 -45.87 16.71
N ILE A 388 14.08 -45.91 17.86
CA ILE A 388 13.79 -45.03 18.99
C ILE A 388 14.25 -43.61 18.67
N LEU A 389 15.41 -43.46 18.04
CA LEU A 389 15.95 -42.15 17.67
C LEU A 389 15.11 -41.49 16.56
N CYS A 390 14.61 -42.24 15.59
CA CYS A 390 13.66 -41.74 14.59
C CYS A 390 12.37 -41.21 15.22
N ARG A 391 11.86 -41.93 16.23
CA ARG A 391 10.71 -41.46 17.02
C ARG A 391 11.05 -40.19 17.79
N ILE A 392 12.22 -40.10 18.42
CA ILE A 392 12.66 -38.90 19.12
C ILE A 392 12.75 -37.72 18.15
N VAL A 393 13.39 -37.89 17.00
CA VAL A 393 13.56 -36.82 15.99
C VAL A 393 12.21 -36.33 15.45
N HIS A 394 11.21 -37.21 15.30
CA HIS A 394 9.85 -36.79 14.94
C HIS A 394 9.17 -35.87 15.97
N TYR A 395 9.61 -35.88 17.23
CA TYR A 395 9.10 -35.00 18.28
C TYR A 395 9.94 -33.73 18.47
N LEU A 396 11.06 -33.57 17.74
CA LEU A 396 11.94 -32.41 17.85
C LEU A 396 11.60 -31.35 16.80
N ASP A 397 11.78 -30.09 17.16
CA ASP A 397 11.70 -28.97 16.22
C ASP A 397 12.99 -28.85 15.40
N LEU A 398 12.92 -28.16 14.24
CA LEU A 398 14.03 -28.05 13.31
C LEU A 398 15.33 -27.51 13.98
N PRO A 399 15.30 -26.47 14.85
CA PRO A 399 16.48 -26.04 15.61
C PRO A 399 17.08 -27.13 16.49
N SER A 400 16.26 -27.94 17.18
CA SER A 400 16.76 -29.06 17.99
C SER A 400 17.35 -30.16 17.11
N ILE A 401 16.77 -30.44 15.95
CA ILE A 401 17.32 -31.41 15.00
C ILE A 401 18.66 -30.92 14.44
N LEU A 402 18.76 -29.65 14.07
CA LEU A 402 20.02 -29.02 13.65
C LEU A 402 21.07 -29.12 14.77
N SER A 403 20.68 -28.85 16.01
CA SER A 403 21.55 -28.97 17.18
C SER A 403 21.99 -30.42 17.38
N LEU A 404 21.09 -31.40 17.27
CA LEU A 404 21.39 -32.82 17.37
C LEU A 404 22.37 -33.28 16.28
N SER A 405 22.18 -32.77 15.05
CA SER A 405 23.10 -33.03 13.93
C SER A 405 24.50 -32.44 14.14
N SER A 406 24.64 -31.48 15.06
CA SER A 406 25.93 -30.88 15.42
C SER A 406 26.68 -31.68 16.50
N VAL A 407 25.98 -32.53 17.26
CA VAL A 407 26.55 -33.31 18.38
C VAL A 407 27.49 -34.43 17.89
N SER A 408 27.11 -35.16 16.84
CA SER A 408 27.92 -36.26 16.30
C SER A 408 27.73 -36.40 14.79
N ARG A 409 28.82 -36.76 14.09
CA ARG A 409 28.80 -37.09 12.66
C ARG A 409 27.84 -38.25 12.36
N GLN A 410 27.78 -39.24 13.26
CA GLN A 410 26.91 -40.40 13.10
C GLN A 410 25.42 -40.00 13.12
N TYR A 411 25.02 -39.11 14.04
CA TYR A 411 23.64 -38.61 14.09
C TYR A 411 23.29 -37.80 12.84
N ARG A 412 24.23 -37.02 12.30
CA ARG A 412 24.03 -36.29 11.04
C ARG A 412 23.79 -37.22 9.85
N GLU A 413 24.66 -38.20 9.66
CA GLU A 413 24.55 -39.16 8.56
C GLU A 413 23.25 -39.97 8.65
N TRP A 414 22.78 -40.26 9.86
CA TRP A 414 21.50 -40.96 10.08
C TRP A 414 20.30 -40.07 9.75
N ILE A 415 20.28 -38.83 10.23
CA ILE A 415 19.21 -37.88 9.91
C ILE A 415 19.07 -37.69 8.40
N GLN A 416 20.19 -37.67 7.66
CA GLN A 416 20.19 -37.60 6.19
C GLN A 416 19.61 -38.86 5.52
N GLN A 417 19.83 -40.04 6.10
CA GLN A 417 19.40 -41.33 5.53
C GLN A 417 17.90 -41.62 5.77
N ASP A 418 17.27 -41.04 6.79
CA ASP A 418 15.94 -41.47 7.24
C ASP A 418 14.75 -40.80 6.53
N ASN A 419 14.93 -40.10 5.39
CA ASN A 419 13.84 -39.41 4.66
C ASN A 419 12.92 -38.52 5.54
N LEU A 420 13.41 -38.11 6.72
CA LEU A 420 12.64 -37.37 7.73
C LEU A 420 12.13 -36.02 7.20
N PHE A 421 12.82 -35.46 6.20
CA PHE A 421 12.53 -34.17 5.61
C PHE A 421 11.87 -34.27 4.24
N HIS A 422 11.01 -35.26 3.98
CA HIS A 422 10.25 -35.27 2.72
C HIS A 422 9.48 -33.96 2.52
N THR A 423 8.92 -33.43 3.61
CA THR A 423 8.30 -32.11 3.68
C THR A 423 9.07 -31.26 4.67
N LEU A 424 9.53 -30.09 4.21
CA LEU A 424 10.23 -29.12 5.03
C LEU A 424 9.49 -27.79 4.98
N ASP A 425 8.96 -27.37 6.13
CA ASP A 425 8.35 -26.05 6.29
C ASP A 425 9.27 -25.11 7.06
N LEU A 426 9.76 -24.10 6.35
CA LEU A 426 10.62 -23.04 6.85
C LEU A 426 9.88 -21.72 7.02
N SER A 427 8.62 -21.63 6.62
CA SER A 427 7.80 -20.42 6.73
C SER A 427 7.60 -19.98 8.18
N VAL A 428 7.62 -20.92 9.13
CA VAL A 428 7.54 -20.67 10.58
C VAL A 428 8.71 -19.82 11.08
N TYR A 429 9.86 -19.90 10.40
CA TYR A 429 11.09 -19.20 10.76
C TYR A 429 11.36 -17.97 9.87
N ASN A 430 10.35 -17.49 9.14
CA ASN A 430 10.40 -16.41 8.14
C ASN A 430 11.20 -15.15 8.55
N LYS A 431 11.13 -14.73 9.82
CA LYS A 431 11.85 -13.54 10.35
C LYS A 431 13.31 -13.80 10.73
N THR A 432 13.70 -15.07 10.81
CA THR A 432 15.02 -15.50 11.34
C THR A 432 15.89 -16.18 10.30
N ILE A 433 15.30 -16.73 9.24
CA ILE A 433 16.04 -17.41 8.19
C ILE A 433 16.84 -16.38 7.40
N THR A 434 18.16 -16.55 7.46
CA THR A 434 19.14 -15.85 6.63
C THR A 434 19.97 -16.88 5.87
N ASP A 435 20.74 -16.44 4.88
CA ASP A 435 21.63 -17.30 4.08
C ASP A 435 22.60 -18.11 4.96
N SER A 436 23.01 -17.56 6.12
CA SER A 436 23.88 -18.25 7.08
C SER A 436 23.22 -19.48 7.72
N ASN A 437 21.91 -19.42 7.98
CA ASN A 437 21.14 -20.51 8.55
C ASN A 437 20.88 -21.59 7.49
N ILE A 438 20.62 -21.17 6.25
CA ILE A 438 20.36 -22.06 5.12
C ILE A 438 21.52 -23.00 4.85
N GLN A 439 22.78 -22.56 4.97
CA GLN A 439 23.94 -23.43 4.77
C GLN A 439 23.98 -24.64 5.74
N SER A 440 23.43 -24.47 6.95
CA SER A 440 23.34 -25.57 7.92
C SER A 440 22.16 -26.50 7.61
N ILE A 441 21.06 -25.93 7.11
CA ILE A 441 19.86 -26.66 6.72
C ILE A 441 20.10 -27.49 5.45
N ALA A 442 20.68 -26.89 4.40
CA ALA A 442 20.95 -27.52 3.10
C ALA A 442 21.70 -28.86 3.24
N ARG A 443 22.60 -28.96 4.22
CA ARG A 443 23.37 -30.18 4.51
C ARG A 443 22.52 -31.35 4.99
N LEU A 444 21.31 -31.13 5.49
CA LEU A 444 20.44 -32.20 6.03
C LEU A 444 19.29 -32.56 5.11
N THR A 445 19.07 -31.79 4.04
CA THR A 445 17.79 -31.74 3.34
C THR A 445 17.87 -32.30 1.92
N SER A 446 18.71 -33.30 1.69
CA SER A 446 18.93 -33.89 0.36
C SER A 446 17.75 -34.70 -0.19
N SER A 447 16.79 -35.07 0.66
CA SER A 447 15.60 -35.87 0.33
C SER A 447 14.29 -35.07 0.31
N VAL A 448 14.35 -33.74 0.38
CA VAL A 448 13.15 -32.88 0.36
C VAL A 448 12.46 -32.94 -1.00
N GLN A 449 11.16 -33.21 -0.98
CA GLN A 449 10.27 -33.14 -2.14
C GLN A 449 9.30 -31.96 -2.04
N HIS A 450 8.90 -31.60 -0.81
CA HIS A 450 8.00 -30.48 -0.54
C HIS A 450 8.70 -29.44 0.32
N LEU A 451 8.94 -28.24 -0.24
CA LEU A 451 9.58 -27.14 0.47
C LEU A 451 8.66 -25.94 0.56
N ASN A 452 8.41 -25.47 1.77
CA ASN A 452 7.72 -24.20 2.01
C ASN A 452 8.70 -23.18 2.59
N LEU A 453 9.00 -22.15 1.81
CA LEU A 453 9.83 -21.00 2.16
C LEU A 453 9.02 -19.70 2.17
N SER A 454 7.68 -19.79 2.20
CA SER A 454 6.83 -18.60 2.17
C SER A 454 7.19 -17.61 3.26
N HIS A 455 7.11 -16.33 2.91
CA HIS A 455 7.40 -15.19 3.77
C HIS A 455 8.85 -15.10 4.26
N CYS A 456 9.81 -15.91 3.76
CA CYS A 456 11.22 -15.80 4.12
C CYS A 456 11.86 -14.55 3.49
N PHE A 457 11.56 -13.37 4.05
CA PHE A 457 11.86 -12.06 3.46
C PHE A 457 13.35 -11.76 3.31
N TYR A 458 14.21 -12.38 4.13
CA TYR A 458 15.65 -12.15 4.14
C TYR A 458 16.46 -13.17 3.34
N LEU A 459 15.79 -14.14 2.71
CA LEU A 459 16.45 -15.14 1.88
C LEU A 459 16.87 -14.52 0.54
N THR A 460 18.16 -14.58 0.23
CA THR A 460 18.69 -14.07 -1.04
C THR A 460 18.92 -15.20 -2.05
N ASP A 461 19.22 -14.83 -3.30
CA ASP A 461 19.56 -15.80 -4.35
C ASP A 461 20.79 -16.66 -3.99
N GLU A 462 21.70 -16.16 -3.15
CA GLU A 462 22.89 -16.93 -2.74
C GLU A 462 22.54 -18.03 -1.75
N GLY A 463 21.79 -17.70 -0.68
CA GLY A 463 21.32 -18.70 0.28
C GLY A 463 20.40 -19.71 -0.40
N PHE A 464 19.47 -19.24 -1.22
CA PHE A 464 18.57 -20.11 -1.97
C PHE A 464 19.31 -21.04 -2.94
N GLY A 465 20.32 -20.55 -3.65
CA GLY A 465 21.17 -21.38 -4.51
C GLY A 465 21.84 -22.53 -3.76
N GLN A 466 22.43 -22.26 -2.59
CA GLN A 466 23.05 -23.30 -1.75
C GLN A 466 22.06 -24.38 -1.31
N LEU A 467 20.80 -23.99 -1.11
CA LEU A 467 19.73 -24.92 -0.75
C LEU A 467 19.36 -25.83 -1.92
N LEU A 468 19.27 -25.28 -3.13
CA LEU A 468 18.92 -26.04 -4.34
C LEU A 468 20.00 -27.02 -4.79
N GLU A 469 21.29 -26.74 -4.52
CA GLU A 469 22.39 -27.67 -4.81
C GLU A 469 22.18 -29.06 -4.21
N SER A 470 21.44 -29.14 -3.09
CA SER A 470 21.17 -30.40 -2.39
C SER A 470 19.81 -31.02 -2.72
N MET A 471 18.90 -30.30 -3.40
CA MET A 471 17.47 -30.68 -3.53
C MET A 471 17.07 -31.05 -4.97
N SER A 472 17.66 -32.12 -5.52
CA SER A 472 17.35 -32.56 -6.89
C SER A 472 16.00 -33.27 -7.04
N GLN A 473 15.36 -33.65 -5.93
CA GLN A 473 14.09 -34.39 -5.88
C GLN A 473 12.88 -33.50 -5.59
N LEU A 474 13.05 -32.18 -5.64
CA LEU A 474 12.00 -31.23 -5.30
C LEU A 474 10.84 -31.30 -6.29
N GLU A 475 9.64 -31.55 -5.80
CA GLU A 475 8.40 -31.64 -6.59
C GLU A 475 7.50 -30.43 -6.36
N THR A 476 7.42 -29.92 -5.12
CA THR A 476 6.61 -28.75 -4.78
C THR A 476 7.42 -27.70 -4.03
N LEU A 477 7.30 -26.46 -4.47
CA LEU A 477 8.02 -25.34 -3.88
C LEU A 477 7.11 -24.13 -3.69
N ASN A 478 7.05 -23.64 -2.45
CA ASN A 478 6.39 -22.38 -2.13
C ASN A 478 7.41 -21.30 -1.78
N LEU A 479 7.46 -20.24 -2.60
CA LEU A 479 8.29 -19.04 -2.43
C LEU A 479 7.42 -17.78 -2.28
N ASN A 480 6.15 -17.91 -1.90
CA ASN A 480 5.25 -16.78 -1.75
C ASN A 480 5.88 -15.69 -0.87
N SER A 481 5.89 -14.46 -1.38
CA SER A 481 6.40 -13.28 -0.68
C SER A 481 7.89 -13.33 -0.32
N CYS A 482 8.71 -14.09 -1.06
CA CYS A 482 10.17 -14.04 -0.96
C CYS A 482 10.74 -12.85 -1.76
N TRP A 483 10.65 -11.63 -1.21
CA TRP A 483 10.88 -10.37 -1.97
C TRP A 483 12.32 -10.10 -2.42
N LEU A 484 13.31 -10.78 -1.83
CA LEU A 484 14.70 -10.61 -2.21
C LEU A 484 15.14 -11.55 -3.34
N LEU A 485 14.37 -12.59 -3.66
CA LEU A 485 14.67 -13.49 -4.77
C LEU A 485 14.44 -12.81 -6.12
N THR A 486 15.37 -13.02 -7.05
CA THR A 486 15.35 -12.43 -8.38
C THR A 486 15.28 -13.51 -9.48
N ASP A 487 15.30 -13.08 -10.73
CA ASP A 487 15.39 -13.97 -11.90
C ASP A 487 16.58 -14.94 -11.84
N LYS A 488 17.62 -14.64 -11.05
CA LYS A 488 18.75 -15.56 -10.80
C LYS A 488 18.30 -16.82 -10.06
N SER A 489 17.42 -16.70 -9.07
CA SER A 489 16.86 -17.84 -8.34
C SER A 489 16.07 -18.77 -9.24
N LEU A 490 15.30 -18.23 -10.19
CA LEU A 490 14.56 -19.05 -11.16
C LEU A 490 15.47 -19.79 -12.13
N SER A 491 16.58 -19.15 -12.55
CA SER A 491 17.61 -19.83 -13.33
C SER A 491 18.27 -20.98 -12.56
N LEU A 492 18.45 -20.84 -11.24
CA LEU A 492 18.98 -21.90 -10.39
C LEU A 492 17.96 -23.04 -10.21
N LEU A 493 16.66 -22.73 -10.15
CA LEU A 493 15.60 -23.74 -10.11
C LEU A 493 15.55 -24.58 -11.37
N GLY A 494 15.57 -23.95 -12.55
CA GLY A 494 15.54 -24.67 -13.83
C GLY A 494 16.73 -25.62 -14.01
N THR A 495 17.88 -25.30 -13.40
CA THR A 495 19.11 -26.11 -13.53
C THR A 495 19.22 -27.24 -12.51
N HIS A 496 18.63 -27.10 -11.32
CA HIS A 496 18.80 -28.06 -10.21
C HIS A 496 17.56 -28.91 -9.90
N CYS A 497 16.36 -28.47 -10.28
CA CYS A 497 15.10 -29.11 -9.88
C CYS A 497 14.21 -29.51 -11.08
N PRO A 498 14.61 -30.48 -11.91
CA PRO A 498 13.85 -30.89 -13.10
C PRO A 498 12.53 -31.62 -12.77
N ARG A 499 12.35 -32.12 -11.55
CA ARG A 499 11.14 -32.83 -11.08
C ARG A 499 10.06 -31.90 -10.54
N LEU A 500 10.29 -30.58 -10.56
CA LEU A 500 9.37 -29.62 -10.00
C LEU A 500 8.07 -29.57 -10.82
N THR A 501 6.95 -29.80 -10.14
CA THR A 501 5.60 -29.82 -10.70
C THR A 501 4.74 -28.68 -10.15
N HIS A 502 4.94 -28.29 -8.89
CA HIS A 502 4.18 -27.22 -8.24
C HIS A 502 5.10 -26.08 -7.82
N LEU A 503 4.81 -24.87 -8.28
CA LEU A 503 5.60 -23.70 -7.96
C LEU A 503 4.72 -22.49 -7.63
N ASP A 504 4.89 -21.96 -6.42
CA ASP A 504 4.25 -20.71 -5.99
C ASP A 504 5.30 -19.59 -5.88
N LEU A 505 5.20 -18.60 -6.78
CA LEU A 505 6.01 -17.38 -6.81
C LEU A 505 5.16 -16.14 -6.49
N SER A 506 4.03 -16.31 -5.80
CA SER A 506 3.12 -15.21 -5.51
C SER A 506 3.83 -14.07 -4.79
N ASN A 507 3.54 -12.83 -5.18
CA ASN A 507 4.10 -11.61 -4.59
C ASN A 507 5.65 -11.56 -4.60
N CYS A 508 6.32 -12.27 -5.51
CA CYS A 508 7.76 -12.16 -5.74
C CYS A 508 8.07 -10.97 -6.66
N ARG A 509 8.09 -9.77 -6.09
CA ARG A 509 8.13 -8.47 -6.82
C ARG A 509 9.33 -8.24 -7.74
N LYS A 510 10.43 -8.97 -7.55
CA LYS A 510 11.66 -8.84 -8.35
C LYS A 510 11.73 -9.80 -9.53
N ILE A 511 10.81 -10.77 -9.62
CA ILE A 511 10.73 -11.71 -10.73
C ILE A 511 10.09 -11.03 -11.94
N SER A 512 10.68 -11.27 -13.12
CA SER A 512 10.24 -10.73 -14.40
C SER A 512 10.07 -11.84 -15.45
N ASP A 513 9.64 -11.46 -16.67
CA ASP A 513 9.54 -12.38 -17.80
C ASP A 513 10.86 -13.15 -18.02
N VAL A 514 12.01 -12.49 -17.83
CA VAL A 514 13.35 -13.08 -17.98
C VAL A 514 13.57 -14.25 -17.03
N GLY A 515 13.06 -14.16 -15.80
CA GLY A 515 13.18 -15.24 -14.82
C GLY A 515 12.38 -16.47 -15.23
N ILE A 516 11.15 -16.28 -15.70
CA ILE A 516 10.31 -17.38 -16.21
C ILE A 516 10.94 -18.02 -17.44
N PHE A 517 11.53 -17.21 -18.34
CA PHE A 517 12.22 -17.74 -19.51
C PHE A 517 13.40 -18.61 -19.11
N LYS A 518 14.19 -18.18 -18.13
CA LYS A 518 15.32 -18.98 -17.62
C LYS A 518 14.90 -20.23 -16.85
N LEU A 519 13.70 -20.24 -16.28
CA LEU A 519 13.15 -21.41 -15.59
C LEU A 519 12.76 -22.52 -16.57
N LEU A 520 12.20 -22.13 -17.72
CA LEU A 520 11.58 -23.04 -18.69
C LEU A 520 12.44 -23.30 -19.95
N ASP A 521 13.37 -22.40 -20.30
CA ASP A 521 14.26 -22.56 -21.44
C ASP A 521 15.07 -23.87 -21.31
N GLU A 522 14.96 -24.70 -22.34
CA GLU A 522 15.63 -26.01 -22.45
C GLU A 522 17.12 -25.86 -22.82
N LYS A 523 17.89 -25.12 -22.02
CA LYS A 523 19.32 -24.88 -22.28
C LYS A 523 20.23 -26.02 -21.77
N ASP A 524 19.75 -26.84 -20.86
CA ASP A 524 20.53 -27.89 -20.21
C ASP A 524 20.01 -29.28 -20.58
N ALA A 525 20.93 -30.24 -20.78
CA ALA A 525 20.64 -31.65 -21.07
C ALA A 525 19.85 -32.39 -19.96
N ARG A 526 19.54 -31.72 -18.85
CA ARG A 526 18.81 -32.26 -17.69
C ARG A 526 17.28 -32.10 -17.80
N GLY A 527 16.79 -31.37 -18.82
CA GLY A 527 15.38 -31.05 -19.01
C GLY A 527 14.93 -29.85 -18.18
N HIS A 528 13.74 -29.30 -18.48
CA HIS A 528 13.10 -28.24 -17.72
C HIS A 528 12.02 -28.80 -16.78
N PRO A 529 11.60 -28.04 -15.75
CA PRO A 529 10.46 -28.41 -14.91
C PRO A 529 9.18 -28.62 -15.73
N SER A 530 8.50 -29.74 -15.50
CA SER A 530 7.17 -30.03 -16.07
C SER A 530 6.08 -29.56 -15.11
N LEU A 531 5.86 -28.25 -15.06
CA LEU A 531 4.93 -27.63 -14.12
C LEU A 531 3.48 -28.02 -14.43
N THR A 532 2.79 -28.52 -13.41
CA THR A 532 1.35 -28.80 -13.38
C THR A 532 0.58 -27.70 -12.67
N GLU A 533 1.17 -27.11 -11.63
CA GLU A 533 0.58 -25.98 -10.89
C GLU A 533 1.57 -24.82 -10.78
N LEU A 534 1.11 -23.63 -11.20
CA LEU A 534 1.92 -22.43 -11.17
C LEU A 534 1.12 -21.25 -10.64
N SER A 535 1.62 -20.61 -9.57
CA SER A 535 1.10 -19.34 -9.09
C SER A 535 2.12 -18.22 -9.31
N LEU A 536 1.70 -17.22 -10.08
CA LEU A 536 2.43 -15.99 -10.39
C LEU A 536 1.67 -14.76 -9.89
N SER A 537 0.76 -14.95 -8.93
CA SER A 537 -0.10 -13.91 -8.40
C SER A 537 0.72 -12.70 -7.93
N TYR A 538 0.25 -11.48 -8.18
CA TYR A 538 0.91 -10.23 -7.79
C TYR A 538 2.31 -10.00 -8.38
N CYS A 539 2.74 -10.78 -9.39
CA CYS A 539 4.00 -10.57 -10.10
C CYS A 539 3.84 -9.51 -11.20
N LYS A 540 3.82 -8.23 -10.81
CA LYS A 540 3.52 -7.08 -11.67
C LYS A 540 4.47 -6.85 -12.86
N LYS A 541 5.66 -7.46 -12.86
CA LYS A 541 6.62 -7.31 -13.97
C LYS A 541 6.36 -8.28 -15.12
N LEU A 542 5.54 -9.30 -14.93
CA LEU A 542 5.19 -10.28 -15.97
C LEU A 542 4.25 -9.67 -17.00
N SER A 543 4.46 -9.98 -18.26
CA SER A 543 3.70 -9.48 -19.40
C SER A 543 3.22 -10.61 -20.31
N ASP A 544 2.60 -10.26 -21.43
CA ASP A 544 2.17 -11.20 -22.49
C ASP A 544 3.32 -12.08 -23.02
N ALA A 545 4.57 -11.63 -22.85
CA ALA A 545 5.74 -12.43 -23.18
C ALA A 545 5.83 -13.70 -22.32
N THR A 546 5.53 -13.61 -21.02
CA THR A 546 5.40 -14.80 -20.13
C THR A 546 4.28 -15.72 -20.59
N MET A 547 3.12 -15.18 -20.97
CA MET A 547 1.98 -15.99 -21.44
C MET A 547 2.33 -16.80 -22.69
N ARG A 548 3.00 -16.18 -23.66
CA ARG A 548 3.50 -16.86 -24.86
C ARG A 548 4.51 -17.95 -24.51
N HIS A 549 5.39 -17.67 -23.56
CA HIS A 549 6.41 -18.63 -23.14
C HIS A 549 5.78 -19.85 -22.43
N LEU A 550 4.80 -19.64 -21.55
CA LEU A 550 4.02 -20.71 -20.95
C LEU A 550 3.29 -21.55 -22.01
N ALA A 551 2.78 -20.93 -23.07
CA ALA A 551 2.14 -21.63 -24.18
C ALA A 551 3.09 -22.57 -24.94
N ASN A 552 4.36 -22.19 -25.06
CA ASN A 552 5.37 -22.97 -25.77
C ASN A 552 5.88 -24.16 -24.95
N TYR A 553 6.03 -24.01 -23.62
CA TYR A 553 6.72 -25.00 -22.78
C TYR A 553 5.82 -25.75 -21.80
N CYS A 554 4.69 -25.17 -21.39
CA CYS A 554 3.81 -25.72 -20.34
C CYS A 554 2.40 -26.08 -20.83
N SER A 555 2.10 -25.91 -22.12
CA SER A 555 0.74 -26.13 -22.65
C SER A 555 0.20 -27.54 -22.43
N GLN A 556 1.07 -28.57 -22.45
CA GLN A 556 0.68 -29.97 -22.27
C GLN A 556 0.70 -30.44 -20.82
N THR A 557 1.25 -29.67 -19.89
CA THR A 557 1.43 -30.10 -18.49
C THR A 557 0.59 -29.31 -17.50
N LEU A 558 0.31 -28.02 -17.80
CA LEU A 558 -0.28 -27.10 -16.85
C LEU A 558 -1.77 -27.40 -16.62
N GLU A 559 -2.13 -27.68 -15.37
CA GLU A 559 -3.50 -27.94 -14.91
C GLU A 559 -4.07 -26.77 -14.11
N HIS A 560 -3.24 -26.07 -13.33
CA HIS A 560 -3.62 -24.94 -12.49
C HIS A 560 -2.72 -23.74 -12.75
N LEU A 561 -3.31 -22.60 -13.14
CA LEU A 561 -2.60 -21.34 -13.27
C LEU A 561 -3.28 -20.24 -12.46
N ASN A 562 -2.50 -19.55 -11.64
CA ASN A 562 -2.94 -18.33 -10.97
C ASN A 562 -2.08 -17.14 -11.39
N ILE A 563 -2.69 -16.17 -12.07
CA ILE A 563 -2.06 -14.93 -12.51
C ILE A 563 -2.83 -13.71 -12.00
N GLN A 564 -3.47 -13.84 -10.83
CA GLN A 564 -4.16 -12.74 -10.15
C GLN A 564 -3.26 -11.49 -10.06
N ARG A 565 -3.82 -10.31 -10.36
CA ARG A 565 -3.14 -9.01 -10.35
C ARG A 565 -1.89 -8.93 -11.23
N CYS A 566 -1.77 -9.77 -12.25
CA CYS A 566 -0.76 -9.60 -13.30
C CYS A 566 -1.22 -8.56 -14.33
N THR A 567 -1.23 -7.29 -13.89
CA THR A 567 -1.80 -6.14 -14.62
C THR A 567 -1.10 -5.75 -15.93
N ARG A 568 0.02 -6.36 -16.31
CA ARG A 568 0.63 -6.11 -17.64
C ARG A 568 0.29 -7.20 -18.66
N ILE A 569 -0.52 -8.19 -18.27
CA ILE A 569 -1.07 -9.19 -19.17
C ILE A 569 -2.34 -8.60 -19.81
N THR A 570 -2.42 -8.71 -21.13
CA THR A 570 -3.51 -8.18 -21.97
C THR A 570 -4.09 -9.30 -22.83
N ASP A 571 -5.07 -8.97 -23.67
CA ASP A 571 -5.66 -9.91 -24.63
C ASP A 571 -4.62 -10.59 -25.54
N THR A 572 -3.50 -9.90 -25.82
CA THR A 572 -2.45 -10.45 -26.70
C THR A 572 -1.73 -11.66 -26.09
N GLY A 573 -1.69 -11.77 -24.77
CA GLY A 573 -1.15 -12.94 -24.07
C GLY A 573 -2.00 -14.18 -24.33
N PHE A 574 -3.33 -14.04 -24.27
CA PHE A 574 -4.27 -15.13 -24.57
C PHE A 574 -4.40 -15.43 -26.06
N LEU A 575 -4.18 -14.44 -26.94
CA LEU A 575 -4.07 -14.69 -28.38
C LEU A 575 -2.99 -15.72 -28.69
N ALA A 576 -1.83 -15.67 -28.03
CA ALA A 576 -0.77 -16.66 -28.24
C ALA A 576 -1.18 -18.09 -27.84
N TRP A 577 -2.16 -18.24 -26.95
CA TRP A 577 -2.63 -19.55 -26.48
C TRP A 577 -3.55 -20.24 -27.49
N THR A 578 -4.11 -19.52 -28.47
CA THR A 578 -5.01 -20.12 -29.47
C THR A 578 -4.28 -21.08 -30.41
N ASP A 579 -2.97 -20.86 -30.60
CA ASP A 579 -2.14 -21.65 -31.52
C ASP A 579 -1.71 -23.00 -30.93
N THR A 580 -1.44 -23.06 -29.62
CA THR A 580 -0.90 -24.27 -28.95
C THR A 580 -1.93 -25.06 -28.16
N ARG A 581 -2.97 -24.38 -27.62
CA ARG A 581 -4.03 -24.92 -26.74
C ARG A 581 -3.53 -25.54 -25.43
N PHE A 582 -4.38 -25.48 -24.40
CA PHE A 582 -4.13 -26.01 -23.06
C PHE A 582 -5.15 -27.10 -22.73
N PRO A 583 -4.93 -28.36 -23.17
CA PRO A 583 -5.92 -29.43 -23.04
C PRO A 583 -6.14 -29.93 -21.60
N HIS A 584 -5.20 -29.66 -20.69
CA HIS A 584 -5.22 -30.12 -19.30
C HIS A 584 -5.56 -29.03 -18.28
N LEU A 585 -5.65 -27.76 -18.71
CA LEU A 585 -5.92 -26.63 -17.82
C LEU A 585 -7.36 -26.68 -17.28
N LYS A 586 -7.48 -26.87 -15.97
CA LYS A 586 -8.75 -26.99 -15.25
C LYS A 586 -9.05 -25.77 -14.40
N PHE A 587 -8.03 -25.12 -13.86
CA PHE A 587 -8.16 -23.96 -12.99
C PHE A 587 -7.41 -22.76 -13.55
N LEU A 588 -8.10 -21.63 -13.68
CA LEU A 588 -7.50 -20.37 -14.08
C LEU A 588 -8.03 -19.23 -13.22
N ASN A 589 -7.12 -18.55 -12.51
CA ASN A 589 -7.43 -17.36 -11.74
C ASN A 589 -6.84 -16.11 -12.41
N LEU A 590 -7.72 -15.24 -12.88
CA LEU A 590 -7.44 -13.97 -13.56
C LEU A 590 -7.93 -12.76 -12.75
N ASN A 591 -8.07 -12.91 -11.44
CA ASN A 591 -8.63 -11.85 -10.61
C ASN A 591 -7.81 -10.56 -10.71
N ASP A 592 -8.52 -9.43 -10.87
CA ASP A 592 -7.96 -8.09 -10.97
C ASP A 592 -6.90 -7.98 -12.10
N CYS A 593 -7.16 -8.66 -13.21
CA CYS A 593 -6.48 -8.46 -14.49
C CYS A 593 -7.25 -7.43 -15.32
N SER A 594 -7.15 -6.17 -14.91
CA SER A 594 -7.98 -5.05 -15.39
C SER A 594 -7.83 -4.69 -16.88
N PHE A 595 -6.79 -5.18 -17.56
CA PHE A 595 -6.55 -4.93 -18.99
C PHE A 595 -7.07 -6.06 -19.90
N LEU A 596 -7.78 -7.05 -19.35
CA LEU A 596 -8.45 -8.08 -20.14
C LEU A 596 -9.82 -7.59 -20.59
N THR A 597 -10.08 -7.71 -21.90
CA THR A 597 -11.36 -7.42 -22.52
C THR A 597 -12.08 -8.71 -22.94
N ASP A 598 -13.27 -8.57 -23.52
CA ASP A 598 -14.03 -9.71 -24.05
C ASP A 598 -13.24 -10.54 -25.09
N GLN A 599 -12.26 -9.93 -25.77
CA GLN A 599 -11.39 -10.64 -26.70
C GLN A 599 -10.52 -11.70 -26.01
N ALA A 600 -9.95 -11.38 -24.83
CA ALA A 600 -9.20 -12.37 -24.05
C ALA A 600 -10.06 -13.59 -23.71
N VAL A 601 -11.32 -13.36 -23.33
CA VAL A 601 -12.27 -14.45 -23.03
C VAL A 601 -12.55 -15.28 -24.29
N GLY A 602 -12.75 -14.63 -25.45
CA GLY A 602 -12.89 -15.32 -26.73
C GLY A 602 -11.69 -16.21 -27.06
N TYR A 603 -10.46 -15.72 -26.89
CA TYR A 603 -9.24 -16.51 -27.08
C TYR A 603 -9.12 -17.64 -26.06
N LEU A 604 -9.42 -17.37 -24.79
CA LEU A 604 -9.37 -18.34 -23.71
C LEU A 604 -10.29 -19.54 -23.96
N VAL A 605 -11.51 -19.30 -24.42
CA VAL A 605 -12.49 -20.35 -24.72
C VAL A 605 -11.97 -21.33 -25.79
N VAL A 606 -11.24 -20.82 -26.79
CA VAL A 606 -10.62 -21.64 -27.85
C VAL A 606 -9.39 -22.38 -27.33
N ALA A 607 -8.58 -21.69 -26.52
CA ALA A 607 -7.33 -22.21 -26.01
C ALA A 607 -7.51 -23.30 -24.95
N ALA A 608 -8.43 -23.12 -23.99
CA ALA A 608 -8.61 -23.98 -22.83
C ALA A 608 -10.07 -24.49 -22.72
N PRO A 609 -10.51 -25.41 -23.62
CA PRO A 609 -11.91 -25.84 -23.69
C PRO A 609 -12.38 -26.70 -22.51
N ARG A 610 -11.45 -27.27 -21.74
CA ARG A 610 -11.71 -28.13 -20.56
C ARG A 610 -11.60 -27.39 -19.22
N LEU A 611 -11.65 -26.05 -19.27
CA LEU A 611 -11.58 -25.24 -18.06
C LEU A 611 -12.80 -25.50 -17.17
N SER A 612 -12.53 -25.83 -15.91
CA SER A 612 -13.52 -26.20 -14.91
C SER A 612 -13.78 -25.07 -13.91
N GLN A 613 -12.74 -24.34 -13.54
CA GLN A 613 -12.82 -23.23 -12.59
C GLN A 613 -12.19 -21.98 -13.20
N LEU A 614 -12.97 -20.91 -13.24
CA LEU A 614 -12.54 -19.62 -13.78
C LEU A 614 -12.91 -18.49 -12.83
N SER A 615 -11.89 -17.73 -12.44
CA SER A 615 -12.05 -16.51 -11.64
C SER A 615 -11.67 -15.29 -12.49
N LEU A 616 -12.63 -14.40 -12.70
CA LEU A 616 -12.53 -13.14 -13.44
C LEU A 616 -12.87 -11.94 -12.55
N SER A 617 -12.82 -12.10 -11.22
CA SER A 617 -13.21 -11.07 -10.26
C SER A 617 -12.43 -9.77 -10.52
N PHE A 618 -13.06 -8.61 -10.37
CA PHE A 618 -12.45 -7.29 -10.63
C PHE A 618 -11.93 -7.05 -12.07
N CYS A 619 -12.31 -7.87 -13.05
CA CYS A 619 -12.03 -7.58 -14.46
C CYS A 619 -13.03 -6.56 -15.01
N CYS A 620 -12.82 -5.28 -14.67
CA CYS A 620 -13.75 -4.17 -14.94
C CYS A 620 -13.95 -3.84 -16.42
N ALA A 621 -13.04 -4.26 -17.30
CA ALA A 621 -13.11 -4.00 -18.75
C ALA A 621 -13.97 -5.03 -19.51
N LEU A 622 -14.50 -6.05 -18.82
CA LEU A 622 -15.38 -7.05 -19.42
C LEU A 622 -16.83 -6.54 -19.54
N SER A 623 -17.53 -7.02 -20.57
CA SER A 623 -18.94 -6.74 -20.84
C SER A 623 -19.79 -8.02 -20.81
N ASP A 624 -21.10 -7.86 -21.04
CA ASP A 624 -22.04 -9.00 -21.13
C ASP A 624 -21.59 -10.03 -22.19
N SER A 625 -20.91 -9.58 -23.26
CA SER A 625 -20.38 -10.45 -24.32
C SER A 625 -19.30 -11.42 -23.83
N ALA A 626 -18.52 -11.07 -22.81
CA ALA A 626 -17.56 -12.01 -22.20
C ALA A 626 -18.30 -13.21 -21.59
N ILE A 627 -19.35 -12.95 -20.79
CA ILE A 627 -20.12 -14.00 -20.13
C ILE A 627 -20.88 -14.87 -21.15
N GLU A 628 -21.42 -14.26 -22.21
CA GLU A 628 -22.00 -14.98 -23.34
C GLU A 628 -20.99 -15.93 -24.00
N GLY A 629 -19.74 -15.48 -24.18
CA GLY A 629 -18.65 -16.30 -24.71
C GLY A 629 -18.33 -17.51 -23.83
N LEU A 630 -18.36 -17.35 -22.51
CA LEU A 630 -18.05 -18.42 -21.55
C LEU A 630 -19.02 -19.62 -21.61
N VAL A 631 -20.23 -19.43 -22.14
CA VAL A 631 -21.22 -20.51 -22.36
C VAL A 631 -20.70 -21.63 -23.29
N ALA A 632 -19.69 -21.32 -24.11
CA ALA A 632 -19.02 -22.31 -24.94
C ALA A 632 -18.21 -23.34 -24.13
N LEU A 633 -17.76 -23.01 -22.92
CA LEU A 633 -17.02 -23.91 -22.04
C LEU A 633 -17.99 -24.95 -21.42
N LYS A 634 -17.94 -26.18 -21.93
CA LYS A 634 -18.87 -27.24 -21.54
C LYS A 634 -18.54 -27.88 -20.20
N GLU A 635 -17.32 -27.73 -19.71
CA GLU A 635 -16.87 -28.27 -18.43
C GLU A 635 -16.75 -27.19 -17.33
N LEU A 636 -17.20 -25.95 -17.60
CA LEU A 636 -17.11 -24.85 -16.63
C LEU A 636 -18.13 -25.02 -15.50
N HIS A 637 -17.58 -25.19 -14.31
CA HIS A 637 -18.26 -25.66 -13.12
C HIS A 637 -18.34 -24.58 -12.04
N ASP A 638 -17.22 -23.88 -11.84
CA ASP A 638 -17.06 -22.78 -10.90
C ASP A 638 -16.74 -21.49 -11.68
N LEU A 639 -17.63 -20.51 -11.57
CA LEU A 639 -17.47 -19.21 -12.19
C LEU A 639 -17.57 -18.11 -11.15
N ASP A 640 -16.46 -17.40 -10.96
CA ASP A 640 -16.40 -16.18 -10.17
C ASP A 640 -16.23 -14.95 -11.06
N VAL A 641 -17.25 -14.10 -11.06
CA VAL A 641 -17.30 -12.82 -11.79
C VAL A 641 -17.68 -11.69 -10.83
N SER A 642 -17.27 -11.83 -9.58
CA SER A 642 -17.54 -10.82 -8.55
C SER A 642 -16.90 -9.48 -8.88
N PHE A 643 -17.62 -8.39 -8.54
CA PHE A 643 -17.22 -7.01 -8.79
C PHE A 643 -16.94 -6.67 -10.27
N CYS A 644 -17.42 -7.49 -11.21
CA CYS A 644 -17.39 -7.21 -12.64
C CYS A 644 -18.60 -6.37 -13.04
N GLY A 645 -18.62 -5.11 -12.60
CA GLY A 645 -19.80 -4.25 -12.68
C GLY A 645 -20.36 -4.06 -14.10
N ALA A 646 -19.51 -4.00 -15.12
CA ALA A 646 -19.92 -3.90 -16.52
C ALA A 646 -20.17 -5.26 -17.20
N ALA A 647 -19.63 -6.36 -16.67
CA ALA A 647 -19.72 -7.67 -17.31
C ALA A 647 -20.99 -8.45 -16.97
N VAL A 648 -21.54 -8.20 -15.78
CA VAL A 648 -22.63 -9.00 -15.20
C VAL A 648 -23.89 -8.14 -15.07
N SER A 649 -24.89 -8.47 -15.88
CA SER A 649 -26.24 -7.89 -15.90
C SER A 649 -27.28 -8.99 -16.01
N ASP A 650 -28.57 -8.63 -15.96
CA ASP A 650 -29.66 -9.60 -16.12
C ASP A 650 -29.59 -10.37 -17.45
N ILE A 651 -29.05 -9.74 -18.50
CA ILE A 651 -28.90 -10.36 -19.83
C ILE A 651 -27.80 -11.42 -19.81
N SER A 652 -26.63 -11.11 -19.27
CA SER A 652 -25.53 -12.08 -19.20
C SER A 652 -25.82 -13.22 -18.22
N VAL A 653 -26.50 -12.96 -17.09
CA VAL A 653 -26.98 -14.03 -16.20
C VAL A 653 -27.97 -14.94 -16.91
N ARG A 654 -28.87 -14.39 -17.75
CA ARG A 654 -29.76 -15.20 -18.58
C ARG A 654 -29.00 -16.02 -19.62
N ALA A 655 -27.92 -15.50 -20.20
CA ALA A 655 -27.10 -16.26 -21.14
C ALA A 655 -26.52 -17.54 -20.50
N LEU A 656 -26.20 -17.51 -19.21
CA LEU A 656 -25.71 -18.68 -18.46
C LEU A 656 -26.72 -19.85 -18.41
N LEU A 657 -28.02 -19.63 -18.67
CA LEU A 657 -29.00 -20.71 -18.84
C LEU A 657 -28.57 -21.72 -19.90
N SER A 658 -27.89 -21.24 -20.94
CA SER A 658 -27.40 -22.06 -22.05
C SER A 658 -26.09 -22.80 -21.74
N SER A 659 -25.42 -22.47 -20.64
CA SER A 659 -24.31 -23.29 -20.14
C SER A 659 -24.87 -24.66 -19.72
N PRO A 660 -24.13 -25.77 -19.77
CA PRO A 660 -24.59 -27.07 -19.28
C PRO A 660 -24.16 -27.38 -17.83
N SER A 661 -23.15 -26.70 -17.28
CA SER A 661 -22.31 -27.29 -16.22
C SER A 661 -22.02 -26.42 -15.00
N VAL A 662 -22.39 -25.13 -15.01
CA VAL A 662 -22.10 -24.22 -13.88
C VAL A 662 -22.94 -24.60 -12.65
N TYR A 663 -22.27 -24.95 -11.56
CA TYR A 663 -22.88 -25.26 -10.25
C TYR A 663 -22.52 -24.27 -9.15
N LEU A 664 -21.41 -23.52 -9.29
CA LEU A 664 -21.03 -22.44 -8.38
C LEU A 664 -20.96 -21.15 -9.19
N LEU A 665 -21.76 -20.16 -8.78
CA LEU A 665 -21.79 -18.85 -9.40
C LEU A 665 -21.56 -17.78 -8.33
N ASN A 666 -20.46 -17.05 -8.44
CA ASN A 666 -20.18 -15.89 -7.61
C ASN A 666 -20.36 -14.60 -8.43
N ILE A 667 -21.42 -13.85 -8.13
CA ILE A 667 -21.75 -12.55 -8.75
C ILE A 667 -21.78 -11.44 -7.69
N ARG A 668 -21.05 -11.61 -6.59
CA ARG A 668 -20.94 -10.61 -5.51
C ARG A 668 -20.60 -9.23 -6.08
N GLY A 669 -21.23 -8.16 -5.57
CA GLY A 669 -20.89 -6.79 -5.93
C GLY A 669 -21.30 -6.37 -7.35
N CYS A 670 -22.05 -7.20 -8.08
CA CYS A 670 -22.50 -6.88 -9.44
C CYS A 670 -23.71 -5.94 -9.39
N VAL A 671 -23.47 -4.66 -9.70
CA VAL A 671 -24.46 -3.58 -9.55
C VAL A 671 -25.58 -3.58 -10.60
N ARG A 672 -25.36 -4.19 -11.78
CA ARG A 672 -26.34 -4.26 -12.88
C ARG A 672 -27.26 -5.47 -12.80
N VAL A 673 -27.11 -6.31 -11.77
CA VAL A 673 -27.98 -7.47 -11.53
C VAL A 673 -29.16 -7.03 -10.69
N THR A 674 -30.37 -7.29 -11.18
CA THR A 674 -31.64 -6.93 -10.54
C THR A 674 -32.48 -8.16 -10.22
N ASP A 675 -33.66 -7.94 -9.63
CA ASP A 675 -34.65 -8.99 -9.37
C ASP A 675 -35.05 -9.78 -10.64
N LEU A 676 -34.89 -9.20 -11.84
CA LEU A 676 -35.18 -9.90 -13.10
C LEU A 676 -34.22 -11.07 -13.37
N ALA A 677 -32.95 -10.96 -12.95
CA ALA A 677 -31.98 -12.05 -13.09
C ALA A 677 -32.34 -13.25 -12.21
N ILE A 678 -33.04 -13.03 -11.11
CA ILE A 678 -33.32 -14.05 -10.09
C ILE A 678 -34.16 -15.19 -10.67
N GLN A 679 -35.13 -14.89 -11.54
CA GLN A 679 -35.88 -15.91 -12.25
C GLN A 679 -34.97 -16.78 -13.12
N SER A 680 -34.06 -16.16 -13.88
CA SER A 680 -33.06 -16.89 -14.67
C SER A 680 -32.11 -17.72 -13.79
N ILE A 681 -31.75 -17.23 -12.60
CA ILE A 681 -30.94 -17.99 -11.64
C ILE A 681 -31.70 -19.22 -11.11
N LEU A 682 -32.99 -19.09 -10.80
CA LEU A 682 -33.83 -20.20 -10.34
C LEU A 682 -34.10 -21.23 -11.45
N ASP A 683 -34.14 -20.78 -12.70
CA ASP A 683 -34.31 -21.60 -13.89
C ASP A 683 -33.04 -22.39 -14.27
N LEU A 684 -31.85 -21.98 -13.81
CA LEU A 684 -30.63 -22.78 -13.97
C LEU A 684 -30.79 -24.17 -13.36
N GLY A 685 -31.54 -24.29 -12.25
CA GLY A 685 -31.98 -25.55 -11.63
C GLY A 685 -30.89 -26.48 -11.07
N ARG A 686 -29.64 -26.31 -11.49
CA ARG A 686 -28.46 -27.12 -11.15
C ARG A 686 -27.46 -26.41 -10.25
N LEU A 687 -27.69 -25.12 -10.01
CA LEU A 687 -26.80 -24.29 -9.22
C LEU A 687 -26.84 -24.80 -7.76
N LYS A 688 -25.68 -25.10 -7.19
CA LYS A 688 -25.54 -25.54 -5.80
C LYS A 688 -25.20 -24.38 -4.89
N THR A 689 -24.29 -23.52 -5.36
CA THR A 689 -23.78 -22.40 -4.58
C THR A 689 -23.95 -21.11 -5.37
N LEU A 690 -24.59 -20.12 -4.75
CA LEU A 690 -24.78 -18.79 -5.30
C LEU A 690 -24.29 -17.74 -4.30
N ASN A 691 -23.45 -16.82 -4.77
CA ASN A 691 -23.08 -15.64 -4.00
C ASN A 691 -23.59 -14.38 -4.68
N ILE A 692 -24.55 -13.72 -4.04
CA ILE A 692 -25.19 -12.45 -4.45
C ILE A 692 -24.96 -11.35 -3.41
N SER A 693 -23.97 -11.52 -2.54
CA SER A 693 -23.64 -10.52 -1.53
C SER A 693 -23.26 -9.18 -2.18
N GLN A 694 -23.58 -8.08 -1.52
CA GLN A 694 -23.26 -6.73 -1.99
C GLN A 694 -23.82 -6.37 -3.39
N CYS A 695 -24.87 -7.05 -3.87
CA CYS A 695 -25.61 -6.66 -5.07
C CYS A 695 -26.76 -5.70 -4.69
N PRO A 696 -26.63 -4.37 -4.92
CA PRO A 696 -27.64 -3.40 -4.50
C PRO A 696 -28.95 -3.49 -5.30
N GLY A 697 -28.92 -4.04 -6.51
CA GLY A 697 -30.08 -4.18 -7.39
C GLY A 697 -31.02 -5.33 -7.02
N ILE A 698 -30.64 -6.20 -6.08
CA ILE A 698 -31.44 -7.35 -5.65
C ILE A 698 -32.17 -7.01 -4.34
N SER A 699 -33.50 -7.01 -4.38
CA SER A 699 -34.36 -6.69 -3.25
C SER A 699 -34.33 -7.76 -2.15
N ALA A 700 -34.74 -7.39 -0.94
CA ALA A 700 -34.87 -8.33 0.18
C ALA A 700 -35.89 -9.45 -0.13
N SER A 701 -37.02 -9.11 -0.78
CA SER A 701 -38.03 -10.07 -1.21
C SER A 701 -37.50 -11.08 -2.23
N ALA A 702 -36.63 -10.65 -3.15
CA ALA A 702 -36.01 -11.56 -4.10
C ALA A 702 -35.02 -12.52 -3.43
N LYS A 703 -34.26 -12.03 -2.44
CA LYS A 703 -33.37 -12.86 -1.60
C LYS A 703 -34.16 -13.91 -0.81
N GLU A 704 -35.33 -13.56 -0.29
CA GLU A 704 -36.25 -14.50 0.38
C GLU A 704 -36.79 -15.54 -0.61
N THR A 705 -37.21 -15.12 -1.80
CA THR A 705 -37.70 -16.03 -2.87
C THR A 705 -36.65 -17.10 -3.22
N ILE A 706 -35.36 -16.73 -3.27
CA ILE A 706 -34.29 -17.71 -3.51
C ILE A 706 -34.16 -18.69 -2.35
N ARG A 707 -34.23 -18.21 -1.10
CA ARG A 707 -34.15 -19.07 0.09
C ARG A 707 -35.30 -20.08 0.14
N GLU A 708 -36.51 -19.64 -0.18
CA GLU A 708 -37.72 -20.47 -0.21
C GLU A 708 -37.70 -21.52 -1.33
N SER A 709 -36.93 -21.30 -2.40
CA SER A 709 -36.87 -22.24 -3.52
C SER A 709 -36.24 -23.59 -3.16
N GLU A 710 -35.47 -23.69 -2.07
CA GLU A 710 -34.70 -24.88 -1.63
C GLU A 710 -33.81 -25.55 -2.70
N LYS A 711 -33.64 -24.90 -3.87
CA LYS A 711 -32.85 -25.41 -4.99
C LYS A 711 -31.34 -25.30 -4.75
N LEU A 712 -30.91 -24.38 -3.88
CA LEU A 712 -29.52 -24.09 -3.59
C LEU A 712 -29.08 -24.76 -2.29
N GLN A 713 -27.89 -25.37 -2.31
CA GLN A 713 -27.24 -25.92 -1.12
C GLN A 713 -26.61 -24.81 -0.26
N GLN A 714 -26.10 -23.76 -0.90
CA GLN A 714 -25.44 -22.65 -0.22
C GLN A 714 -25.78 -21.33 -0.91
N LEU A 715 -26.40 -20.41 -0.16
CA LEU A 715 -26.70 -19.06 -0.61
C LEU A 715 -25.96 -18.05 0.29
N ILE A 716 -25.16 -17.18 -0.33
CA ILE A 716 -24.42 -16.10 0.33
C ILE A 716 -25.05 -14.77 -0.10
N VAL A 717 -25.57 -13.98 0.85
CA VAL A 717 -26.49 -12.84 0.62
C VAL A 717 -26.01 -11.54 1.23
#